data_AF-A0A1M7DZ85-F1
#
_entry.id   AF-A0A1M7DZ85-F1
#
_cell.length_a   1.000
_cell.length_b   1.000
_cell.length_c   1.000
_cell.angle_alpha   90.00
_cell.angle_beta   90.00
_cell.angle_gamma   90.00
#
_symmetry.space_group_name_H-M   'P 1'
#
loop_
_entity.id
_entity.type
_entity.pdbx_description
1 polymer ?
#
loop_
_entity_poly.entity_id
_entity_poly.type
_entity_poly.pdbx_seq_one_letter_code
_entity_poly.pdbx_strand_id
1 'polypeptide(L)'
;MASFQHVATITQGYVGNISDLTLGQVGGQVVLVGATYAGGGVSIWGVDGTGLLPRLLGDYEYHRKLTHLGDPQAVLLDRPGGVSLLAAGLNQAAGQVHVLTDAGRGGADRGFVDSALPEDLLHAGSFTTASGLSLVYGSTRGQAPVTLWQQLPDGRLVQGDSTTRPTGLPADAQIDAILPLRVGGLDLLISASTRGNFIASHRVRPDGTLEPAELFGADNGTGFNGPRDIAAVEVAGRHYLVVSSAQSSSLTTVRVLPDGALIPVDHVIDELATRFRNATVMETVTIDGRAYVLAGGSDDGLSLFTLTPDGRLIHLSSIADSAETTLLDVSALAVRAIGGKIAVFAASQVEQGVSQFVIDPGPVGQTVQVGAGLHDGTAGNDLIQGGNGTTRINGHDGDDILIAGNRTLWMYGGNGADTFIPLPIAGQVMIGDYEPGIDRIDLSMLGMIRSVQQLRFQPLPDGISVRFGETIIDIHTRNGQRLDASHFTDAMFSLTHYQPPDVRSTIHGTAVGDVLTASRGGSTVYGYGGDDTIFGSALDDFIHGGMGSDSVLAGDGNDTVWGGAGNDLIRGGAGDDLVLAGEGNDTIWGEDGDDLIGAEGGNDRIYGDAGNDRINGGAGDDHLEGGAGNDRLFGMGGNDTMIGGAGDDLLLDLNGDNVFIDLDGNSMMFGGAGNDRFHAGDGDDTIRGGAGNDWIEAGGGRDNILGAAGHDTIFGGAGDDLILGGPGRDVIEGGAGNDLIFGGEDEDLLYGDDGDDFIYGEGGNDTIHGGAGNDTLRGNGGDDLLLGEAGNDRLFGGTGHDTLQGGDGADLMLGEGGNDVLDGGDGNDTLDGGWNDDLLLGGAGNDRLLGGPGNDTLVGGTGADRMTGGDGADVFVFEPPDSPPGAEDAITDFTPGVDRMQFAGLGLAPIGGNAFSGTAGELRWSLRGGLTVVEADLDGDGIADLSILLEQAPILSEADFIL
;
A
#
# COMPACT_ATOMS: atom_id res chain seq x y z
N MET A 1 -4.52 -17.37 27.63
CA MET A 1 -3.11 -17.42 27.18
C MET A 1 -2.39 -18.68 27.65
N ALA A 2 -1.38 -19.11 26.88
CA ALA A 2 -0.51 -20.23 27.20
C ALA A 2 0.27 -20.01 28.52
N SER A 3 0.17 -20.95 29.46
CA SER A 3 0.84 -20.88 30.76
C SER A 3 1.26 -22.26 31.27
N PHE A 4 2.22 -22.28 32.20
CA PHE A 4 2.72 -23.51 32.80
C PHE A 4 1.73 -24.11 33.80
N GLN A 5 1.35 -25.37 33.61
CA GLN A 5 0.65 -26.17 34.60
C GLN A 5 1.53 -27.34 35.04
N HIS A 6 1.92 -27.37 36.32
CA HIS A 6 2.66 -28.50 36.89
C HIS A 6 1.79 -29.76 36.92
N VAL A 7 2.35 -30.87 36.43
CA VAL A 7 1.67 -32.17 36.38
C VAL A 7 2.13 -33.04 37.54
N ALA A 8 3.44 -33.29 37.61
CA ALA A 8 4.08 -34.10 38.64
C ALA A 8 5.61 -34.02 38.54
N THR A 9 6.30 -34.58 39.53
CA THR A 9 7.77 -34.68 39.56
C THR A 9 8.20 -36.14 39.63
N ILE A 10 8.98 -36.59 38.66
CA ILE A 10 9.50 -37.97 38.57
C ILE A 10 10.56 -38.16 39.65
N THR A 11 10.43 -39.23 40.44
CA THR A 11 11.36 -39.57 41.53
C THR A 11 12.01 -40.95 41.39
N GLN A 12 11.72 -41.67 40.30
CA GLN A 12 12.21 -43.03 40.04
C GLN A 12 13.33 -43.03 38.99
N GLY A 13 14.39 -43.79 39.25
CA GLY A 13 15.58 -43.86 38.39
C GLY A 13 16.73 -42.99 38.93
N TYR A 14 17.71 -42.71 38.09
CA TYR A 14 18.75 -41.71 38.34
C TYR A 14 18.17 -40.31 38.11
N VAL A 15 17.59 -39.74 39.17
CA VAL A 15 16.89 -38.44 39.13
C VAL A 15 17.61 -37.31 39.86
N GLY A 16 18.84 -37.52 40.32
CA GLY A 16 19.65 -36.49 40.97
C GLY A 16 20.88 -36.16 40.13
N ASN A 17 21.31 -34.91 40.18
CA ASN A 17 22.47 -34.42 39.43
C ASN A 17 22.35 -34.68 37.92
N ILE A 18 21.15 -34.38 37.38
CA ILE A 18 20.84 -34.53 35.96
C ILE A 18 21.51 -33.39 35.21
N SER A 19 22.17 -33.71 34.10
CA SER A 19 22.86 -32.73 33.24
C SER A 19 22.20 -32.57 31.88
N ASP A 20 21.33 -33.51 31.49
CA ASP A 20 20.66 -33.47 30.20
C ASP A 20 19.36 -34.30 30.22
N LEU A 21 18.39 -33.85 29.43
CA LEU A 21 17.13 -34.51 29.17
C LEU A 21 16.89 -34.51 27.67
N THR A 22 16.60 -35.68 27.10
CA THR A 22 16.36 -35.81 25.66
C THR A 22 15.09 -36.58 25.41
N LEU A 23 14.24 -36.06 24.53
CA LEU A 23 13.05 -36.74 24.05
C LEU A 23 13.31 -37.37 22.69
N GLY A 24 12.82 -38.59 22.49
CA GLY A 24 12.92 -39.27 21.20
C GLY A 24 11.75 -40.22 20.95
N GLN A 25 11.60 -40.60 19.69
CA GLN A 25 10.69 -41.67 19.28
C GLN A 25 11.47 -42.97 19.13
N VAL A 26 11.11 -43.99 19.90
CA VAL A 26 11.71 -45.33 19.79
C VAL A 26 10.58 -46.30 19.49
N GLY A 27 10.55 -46.79 18.25
CA GLY A 27 9.43 -47.56 17.72
C GLY A 27 8.10 -46.83 17.93
N GLY A 28 7.16 -47.45 18.63
CA GLY A 28 5.85 -46.87 18.94
C GLY A 28 5.81 -45.97 20.19
N GLN A 29 6.91 -45.86 20.95
CA GLN A 29 6.95 -45.19 22.25
C GLN A 29 7.72 -43.88 22.20
N VAL A 30 7.15 -42.82 22.76
CA VAL A 30 7.91 -41.62 23.12
C VAL A 30 8.67 -41.91 24.41
N VAL A 31 9.99 -41.68 24.38
CA VAL A 31 10.85 -41.86 25.55
C VAL A 31 11.50 -40.55 25.95
N LEU A 32 11.55 -40.29 27.25
CA LEU A 32 12.38 -39.27 27.88
C LEU A 32 13.61 -39.97 28.44
N VAL A 33 14.80 -39.46 28.13
CA VAL A 33 16.06 -40.01 28.58
C VAL A 33 16.79 -38.96 29.39
N GLY A 34 17.20 -39.29 30.61
CA GLY A 34 17.95 -38.39 31.48
C GLY A 34 19.35 -38.93 31.73
N ALA A 35 20.36 -38.09 31.51
CA ALA A 35 21.76 -38.37 31.83
C ALA A 35 22.17 -37.63 33.11
N THR A 36 22.93 -38.29 33.97
CA THR A 36 23.52 -37.66 35.17
C THR A 36 25.02 -37.47 35.06
N TYR A 37 25.64 -36.82 36.05
CA TYR A 37 27.10 -36.88 36.23
C TYR A 37 27.60 -38.31 36.61
N ALA A 38 28.92 -38.52 36.54
CA ALA A 38 29.60 -39.80 36.72
C ALA A 38 29.49 -40.26 38.17
N GLY A 39 29.30 -41.57 38.34
CA GLY A 39 28.83 -42.14 39.60
C GLY A 39 27.30 -42.34 39.66
N GLY A 40 26.56 -41.82 38.67
CA GLY A 40 25.15 -42.13 38.41
C GLY A 40 24.94 -43.00 37.17
N GLY A 41 24.04 -42.60 36.28
CA GLY A 41 23.67 -43.37 35.09
C GLY A 41 22.73 -42.63 34.14
N VAL A 42 22.18 -43.38 33.19
CA VAL A 42 21.12 -42.93 32.28
C VAL A 42 19.80 -43.57 32.68
N SER A 43 18.71 -42.81 32.71
CA SER A 43 17.36 -43.34 32.96
C SER A 43 16.46 -43.11 31.75
N ILE A 44 15.57 -44.05 31.49
CA ILE A 44 14.64 -44.02 30.35
C ILE A 44 13.22 -44.12 30.87
N TRP A 45 12.40 -43.12 30.59
CA TRP A 45 10.98 -43.07 30.95
C TRP A 45 10.10 -43.06 29.70
N GLY A 46 8.99 -43.79 29.72
CA GLY A 46 7.98 -43.76 28.67
C GLY A 46 7.01 -42.62 28.92
N VAL A 47 6.81 -41.77 27.90
CA VAL A 47 5.87 -40.66 27.91
C VAL A 47 4.61 -41.07 27.15
N ASP A 48 3.51 -41.25 27.89
CA ASP A 48 2.24 -41.75 27.33
C ASP A 48 1.20 -40.63 27.09
N GLY A 49 1.52 -39.38 27.45
CA GLY A 49 0.67 -38.20 27.25
C GLY A 49 1.16 -36.97 28.04
N THR A 50 0.59 -35.79 27.79
CA THR A 50 1.01 -34.54 28.45
C THR A 50 0.64 -34.43 29.91
N GLY A 51 -0.46 -35.08 30.34
CA GLY A 51 -0.95 -35.05 31.72
C GLY A 51 -0.70 -36.34 32.52
N LEU A 52 0.12 -37.26 31.99
CA LEU A 52 0.44 -38.52 32.64
C LEU A 52 1.90 -38.53 33.07
N LEU A 53 2.16 -38.95 34.31
CA LEU A 53 3.51 -39.10 34.84
C LEU A 53 4.28 -40.16 34.02
N PRO A 54 5.48 -39.84 33.50
CA PRO A 54 6.29 -40.81 32.77
C PRO A 54 6.66 -42.02 33.61
N ARG A 55 6.59 -43.20 32.99
CA ARG A 55 6.88 -44.50 33.64
C ARG A 55 8.32 -44.91 33.40
N LEU A 56 9.07 -45.29 34.44
CA LEU A 56 10.43 -45.80 34.26
C LEU A 56 10.42 -47.11 33.46
N LEU A 57 11.11 -47.14 32.33
CA LEU A 57 11.25 -48.30 31.45
C LEU A 57 12.54 -49.07 31.74
N GLY A 58 13.61 -48.35 32.07
CA GLY A 58 14.91 -48.92 32.36
C GLY A 58 15.95 -47.85 32.66
N ASP A 59 17.13 -48.30 33.05
CA ASP A 59 18.28 -47.45 33.37
C ASP A 59 19.60 -48.13 32.97
N TYR A 60 20.69 -47.39 32.88
CA TYR A 60 22.05 -47.89 32.69
C TYR A 60 23.00 -47.21 33.66
N GLU A 61 23.65 -47.98 34.53
CA GLU A 61 24.69 -47.45 35.41
C GLU A 61 25.97 -47.14 34.59
N TYR A 62 26.57 -45.97 34.83
CA TYR A 62 27.85 -45.65 34.24
C TYR A 62 28.97 -46.56 34.76
N HIS A 63 29.91 -46.92 33.90
CA HIS A 63 31.09 -47.65 34.36
C HIS A 63 31.91 -46.78 35.32
N ARG A 64 32.37 -47.34 36.46
CA ARG A 64 33.10 -46.63 37.53
C ARG A 64 34.42 -45.95 37.12
N LYS A 65 34.86 -46.14 35.87
CA LYS A 65 36.09 -45.56 35.32
C LYS A 65 35.83 -44.33 34.45
N LEU A 66 34.58 -44.04 34.09
CA LEU A 66 34.25 -42.86 33.32
C LEU A 66 34.55 -41.61 34.15
N THR A 67 35.08 -40.59 33.48
CA THR A 67 35.38 -39.28 34.06
C THR A 67 34.78 -38.19 33.19
N HIS A 68 34.49 -37.03 33.78
CA HIS A 68 33.92 -35.90 33.06
C HIS A 68 34.88 -35.26 32.06
N LEU A 69 34.38 -35.03 30.86
CA LEU A 69 34.99 -34.16 29.85
C LEU A 69 34.23 -32.84 29.74
N GLY A 70 32.90 -32.90 29.88
CA GLY A 70 31.96 -31.79 30.00
C GLY A 70 30.67 -32.27 30.69
N ASP A 71 29.57 -31.58 30.45
CA ASP A 71 28.24 -31.96 30.93
C ASP A 71 27.78 -33.21 30.16
N PRO A 72 27.42 -34.32 30.85
CA PRO A 72 26.99 -35.52 30.16
C PRO A 72 25.67 -35.31 29.39
N GLN A 73 25.61 -35.78 28.15
CA GLN A 73 24.45 -35.64 27.28
C GLN A 73 23.86 -36.99 26.88
N ALA A 74 22.54 -37.12 26.93
CA ALA A 74 21.77 -38.30 26.52
C ALA A 74 21.54 -38.30 25.00
N VAL A 75 22.54 -38.76 24.24
CA VAL A 75 22.47 -38.74 22.78
C VAL A 75 21.68 -39.94 22.24
N LEU A 76 20.60 -39.64 21.51
CA LEU A 76 19.85 -40.60 20.70
C LEU A 76 20.35 -40.54 19.25
N LEU A 77 20.91 -41.65 18.77
CA LEU A 77 21.47 -41.78 17.43
C LEU A 77 20.57 -42.69 16.59
N ASP A 78 20.09 -42.17 15.47
CA ASP A 78 19.39 -42.95 14.46
C ASP A 78 20.33 -43.99 13.86
N ARG A 79 19.80 -45.19 13.64
CA ARG A 79 20.53 -46.29 13.01
C ARG A 79 19.63 -47.18 12.18
N PRO A 80 20.20 -47.96 11.23
CA PRO A 80 19.44 -48.98 10.54
C PRO A 80 18.73 -49.92 11.53
N GLY A 81 17.40 -49.88 11.52
CA GLY A 81 16.54 -50.73 12.33
C GLY A 81 16.25 -50.27 13.77
N GLY A 82 16.60 -49.04 14.17
CA GLY A 82 16.22 -48.52 15.49
C GLY A 82 17.01 -47.28 15.93
N VAL A 83 17.12 -47.11 17.24
CA VAL A 83 17.85 -45.99 17.88
C VAL A 83 18.91 -46.57 18.80
N SER A 84 20.07 -45.92 18.86
CA SER A 84 21.12 -46.22 19.83
C SER A 84 21.30 -45.05 20.79
N LEU A 85 21.57 -45.39 22.05
CA LEU A 85 21.75 -44.46 23.15
C LEU A 85 23.23 -44.42 23.56
N LEU A 86 23.76 -43.21 23.65
CA LEU A 86 25.12 -42.89 24.07
C LEU A 86 25.08 -41.74 25.10
N ALA A 87 25.92 -41.80 26.13
CA ALA A 87 26.11 -40.70 27.06
C ALA A 87 27.38 -39.90 26.71
N ALA A 88 27.28 -38.90 25.83
CA ALA A 88 28.41 -38.04 25.44
C ALA A 88 28.87 -37.16 26.63
N GLY A 89 30.03 -36.50 26.55
CA GLY A 89 30.57 -35.69 27.65
C GLY A 89 31.31 -36.49 28.73
N LEU A 90 31.36 -37.82 28.61
CA LEU A 90 32.10 -38.74 29.47
C LEU A 90 33.26 -39.39 28.70
N ASN A 91 34.40 -39.53 29.36
CA ASN A 91 35.58 -40.18 28.76
C ASN A 91 35.32 -41.67 28.51
N GLN A 92 35.64 -42.16 27.31
CA GLN A 92 35.39 -43.53 26.84
C GLN A 92 33.91 -43.92 26.69
N ALA A 93 33.01 -42.92 26.61
CA ALA A 93 31.57 -43.16 26.46
C ALA A 93 31.20 -43.97 25.20
N ALA A 94 31.97 -43.84 24.11
CA ALA A 94 31.78 -44.61 22.88
C ALA A 94 31.81 -46.14 23.12
N GLY A 95 32.44 -46.61 24.21
CA GLY A 95 32.44 -48.01 24.63
C GLY A 95 31.17 -48.48 25.37
N GLN A 96 30.23 -47.57 25.68
CA GLN A 96 28.99 -47.85 26.41
C GLN A 96 27.73 -47.47 25.59
N VAL A 97 27.74 -47.73 24.29
CA VAL A 97 26.56 -47.52 23.42
C VAL A 97 25.58 -48.69 23.57
N HIS A 98 24.30 -48.38 23.74
CA HIS A 98 23.23 -49.36 23.90
C HIS A 98 22.17 -49.21 22.83
N VAL A 99 21.69 -50.32 22.26
CA VAL A 99 20.48 -50.28 21.43
C VAL A 99 19.30 -49.95 22.34
N LEU A 100 18.47 -48.98 21.93
CA LEU A 100 17.26 -48.61 22.63
C LEU A 100 16.05 -49.26 21.97
N THR A 101 15.14 -49.79 22.80
CA THR A 101 13.90 -50.43 22.35
C THR A 101 12.70 -49.78 23.04
N ASP A 102 11.49 -50.03 22.56
CA ASP A 102 10.23 -49.50 23.13
C ASP A 102 10.00 -49.97 24.60
N ALA A 103 10.71 -51.02 25.03
CA ALA A 103 10.74 -51.48 26.41
C ALA A 103 11.77 -50.73 27.29
N GLY A 104 12.48 -49.74 26.73
CA GLY A 104 13.46 -48.87 27.39
C GLY A 104 14.86 -49.43 27.57
N ARG A 105 15.08 -50.72 27.32
CA ARG A 105 16.41 -51.34 27.46
C ARG A 105 16.73 -52.29 26.30
N GLY A 106 18.01 -52.33 25.93
CA GLY A 106 18.55 -53.23 24.92
C GLY A 106 20.01 -53.59 25.21
N GLY A 107 20.60 -54.41 24.33
CA GLY A 107 21.99 -54.87 24.47
C GLY A 107 23.00 -53.79 24.08
N ALA A 108 24.28 -54.05 24.35
CA ALA A 108 25.37 -53.21 23.82
C ALA A 108 25.34 -53.22 22.29
N ASP A 109 25.44 -52.04 21.69
CA ASP A 109 25.45 -51.87 20.24
C ASP A 109 26.87 -52.08 19.69
N ARG A 110 27.21 -53.34 19.41
CA ARG A 110 28.56 -53.71 18.94
C ARG A 110 28.97 -53.01 17.64
N GLY A 111 28.02 -52.65 16.77
CA GLY A 111 28.33 -51.95 15.52
C GLY A 111 28.82 -50.52 15.74
N PHE A 112 28.29 -49.83 16.75
CA PHE A 112 28.76 -48.52 17.18
C PHE A 112 29.96 -48.60 18.15
N VAL A 113 30.01 -49.60 19.03
CA VAL A 113 31.15 -49.78 19.95
C VAL A 113 32.45 -50.06 19.20
N ASP A 114 32.41 -50.72 18.04
CA ASP A 114 33.57 -50.98 17.18
C ASP A 114 33.80 -49.89 16.12
N SER A 115 33.17 -48.71 16.25
CA SER A 115 33.21 -47.62 15.26
C SER A 115 34.42 -46.67 15.41
N ALA A 116 34.55 -45.71 14.48
CA ALA A 116 35.61 -44.69 14.49
C ALA A 116 35.33 -43.47 15.40
N LEU A 117 34.38 -43.58 16.34
CA LEU A 117 34.08 -42.48 17.26
C LEU A 117 35.23 -42.28 18.27
N PRO A 118 35.60 -41.03 18.56
CA PRO A 118 36.65 -40.72 19.52
C PRO A 118 36.21 -41.01 20.97
N GLU A 119 37.17 -41.36 21.83
CA GLU A 119 36.89 -41.60 23.26
C GLU A 119 36.55 -40.32 24.03
N ASP A 120 36.85 -39.14 23.48
CA ASP A 120 36.69 -37.83 24.11
C ASP A 120 35.58 -36.95 23.51
N LEU A 121 34.50 -37.59 23.07
CA LEU A 121 33.32 -36.97 22.49
C LEU A 121 32.58 -36.08 23.51
N LEU A 122 32.39 -34.79 23.18
CA LEU A 122 31.62 -33.84 23.97
C LEU A 122 30.15 -33.81 23.55
N HIS A 123 29.92 -33.61 22.25
CA HIS A 123 28.58 -33.57 21.65
C HIS A 123 28.50 -34.58 20.52
N ALA A 124 27.30 -35.14 20.32
CA ALA A 124 27.00 -35.93 19.15
C ALA A 124 25.52 -35.91 18.84
N GLY A 125 25.19 -36.28 17.61
CA GLY A 125 23.83 -36.51 17.16
C GLY A 125 23.84 -37.10 15.76
N SER A 126 22.65 -37.34 15.21
CA SER A 126 22.49 -37.88 13.87
C SER A 126 21.43 -37.11 13.10
N PHE A 127 21.59 -37.04 11.78
CA PHE A 127 20.59 -36.52 10.87
C PHE A 127 20.72 -37.21 9.52
N THR A 128 19.66 -37.11 8.71
CA THR A 128 19.68 -37.58 7.32
C THR A 128 19.57 -36.39 6.39
N THR A 129 20.51 -36.24 5.46
CA THR A 129 20.55 -35.16 4.46
C THR A 129 19.37 -35.23 3.49
N ALA A 130 19.13 -34.17 2.73
CA ALA A 130 18.13 -34.14 1.66
C ALA A 130 18.43 -35.17 0.56
N SER A 131 19.71 -35.53 0.39
CA SER A 131 20.15 -36.61 -0.51
C SER A 131 19.91 -38.02 0.04
N GLY A 132 19.44 -38.16 1.28
CA GLY A 132 19.20 -39.45 1.94
C GLY A 132 20.42 -40.06 2.61
N LEU A 133 21.49 -39.29 2.83
CA LEU A 133 22.72 -39.74 3.49
C LEU A 133 22.56 -39.67 5.01
N SER A 134 22.70 -40.81 5.70
CA SER A 134 22.68 -40.86 7.16
C SER A 134 24.05 -40.48 7.73
N LEU A 135 24.09 -39.41 8.51
CA LEU A 135 25.30 -38.83 9.08
C LEU A 135 25.20 -38.77 10.61
N VAL A 136 26.33 -38.99 11.27
CA VAL A 136 26.55 -38.71 12.68
C VAL A 136 27.47 -37.50 12.75
N TYR A 137 27.12 -36.50 13.54
CA TYR A 137 27.98 -35.35 13.82
C TYR A 137 28.51 -35.41 15.25
N GLY A 138 29.57 -34.67 15.53
CA GLY A 138 30.06 -34.50 16.90
C GLY A 138 31.28 -33.61 17.03
N SER A 139 31.65 -33.34 18.28
CA SER A 139 32.82 -32.55 18.66
C SER A 139 33.59 -33.23 19.80
N THR A 140 34.87 -32.88 19.97
CA THR A 140 35.75 -33.45 21.00
C THR A 140 36.32 -32.40 21.94
N ARG A 141 36.84 -32.83 23.09
CA ARG A 141 37.29 -31.93 24.16
C ARG A 141 38.43 -31.01 23.73
N GLY A 142 38.26 -29.71 23.97
CA GLY A 142 39.29 -28.70 23.70
C GLY A 142 39.61 -28.52 22.22
N GLN A 143 38.68 -28.94 21.35
CA GLN A 143 38.76 -28.82 19.91
C GLN A 143 37.50 -28.08 19.41
N ALA A 144 37.69 -27.09 18.54
CA ALA A 144 36.59 -26.36 17.90
C ALA A 144 36.08 -26.95 16.56
N PRO A 145 36.72 -27.95 15.93
CA PRO A 145 36.12 -28.65 14.78
C PRO A 145 34.82 -29.40 15.06
N VAL A 146 33.91 -29.36 14.08
CA VAL A 146 32.77 -30.28 13.95
C VAL A 146 33.19 -31.40 13.01
N THR A 147 32.94 -32.65 13.39
CA THR A 147 33.29 -33.83 12.59
C THR A 147 32.05 -34.59 12.19
N LEU A 148 32.05 -35.08 10.94
CA LEU A 148 31.03 -35.94 10.38
C LEU A 148 31.54 -37.38 10.24
N TRP A 149 30.67 -38.32 10.56
CA TRP A 149 30.84 -39.73 10.24
C TRP A 149 29.66 -40.19 9.41
N GLN A 150 29.95 -40.89 8.31
CA GLN A 150 28.91 -41.51 7.49
C GLN A 150 28.49 -42.83 8.13
N GLN A 151 27.18 -43.03 8.28
CA GLN A 151 26.62 -44.29 8.72
C GLN A 151 26.37 -45.21 7.52
N LEU A 152 27.00 -46.38 7.54
CA LEU A 152 26.81 -47.41 6.52
C LEU A 152 25.50 -48.18 6.76
N PRO A 153 24.97 -48.88 5.73
CA PRO A 153 23.75 -49.67 5.88
C PRO A 153 23.80 -50.79 6.92
N ASP A 154 25.00 -51.24 7.32
CA ASP A 154 25.21 -52.23 8.40
C ASP A 154 25.26 -51.58 9.81
N GLY A 155 25.13 -50.25 9.88
CA GLY A 155 25.17 -49.46 11.11
C GLY A 155 26.58 -49.06 11.56
N ARG A 156 27.64 -49.46 10.84
CA ARG A 156 29.02 -49.04 11.16
C ARG A 156 29.25 -47.60 10.71
N LEU A 157 30.05 -46.85 11.47
CA LEU A 157 30.46 -45.50 11.11
C LEU A 157 31.83 -45.48 10.41
N VAL A 158 31.95 -44.65 9.38
CA VAL A 158 33.22 -44.31 8.72
C VAL A 158 33.43 -42.82 8.89
N GLN A 159 34.63 -42.41 9.32
CA GLN A 159 34.96 -40.99 9.43
C GLN A 159 34.87 -40.33 8.06
N GLY A 160 34.02 -39.32 7.96
CA GLY A 160 33.83 -38.49 6.78
C GLY A 160 34.74 -37.27 6.88
N ASP A 161 34.12 -36.09 6.91
CA ASP A 161 34.82 -34.81 6.88
C ASP A 161 34.88 -34.13 8.25
N SER A 162 35.72 -33.11 8.40
CA SER A 162 35.85 -32.33 9.63
C SER A 162 36.20 -30.88 9.31
N THR A 163 35.61 -29.94 10.07
CA THR A 163 35.90 -28.52 9.86
C THR A 163 37.29 -28.16 10.35
N THR A 164 37.85 -27.09 9.80
CA THR A 164 39.11 -26.54 10.31
C THR A 164 38.84 -25.69 11.55
N ARG A 165 39.71 -25.78 12.57
CA ARG A 165 39.66 -24.89 13.74
C ARG A 165 39.76 -23.43 13.27
N PRO A 166 38.81 -22.55 13.64
CA PRO A 166 38.90 -21.14 13.35
C PRO A 166 40.17 -20.48 13.92
N THR A 167 40.70 -19.50 13.19
CA THR A 167 41.85 -18.71 13.63
C THR A 167 41.46 -17.74 14.76
N GLY A 168 42.40 -17.41 15.65
CA GLY A 168 42.19 -16.41 16.70
C GLY A 168 41.46 -16.90 17.96
N LEU A 169 40.91 -18.11 17.97
CA LEU A 169 40.20 -18.64 19.15
C LEU A 169 41.13 -18.96 20.34
N PRO A 170 40.66 -18.81 21.59
CA PRO A 170 41.34 -19.30 22.80
C PRO A 170 41.72 -20.77 22.71
N ALA A 171 42.85 -21.15 23.32
CA ALA A 171 43.41 -22.50 23.21
C ALA A 171 42.46 -23.60 23.74
N ASP A 172 41.56 -23.25 24.65
CA ASP A 172 40.56 -24.12 25.26
C ASP A 172 39.14 -23.93 24.70
N ALA A 173 39.00 -23.22 23.57
CA ALA A 173 37.73 -23.11 22.84
C ALA A 173 37.28 -24.49 22.32
N GLN A 174 36.01 -24.78 22.53
CA GLN A 174 35.35 -26.03 22.15
C GLN A 174 33.94 -25.73 21.61
N ILE A 175 33.34 -26.67 20.89
CA ILE A 175 31.93 -26.57 20.49
C ILE A 175 31.06 -27.08 21.64
N ASP A 176 30.10 -26.28 22.06
CA ASP A 176 29.23 -26.49 23.24
C ASP A 176 27.78 -26.85 22.87
N ALA A 177 27.38 -26.65 21.59
CA ALA A 177 26.12 -27.12 21.03
C ALA A 177 26.24 -27.30 19.50
N ILE A 178 25.52 -28.28 18.94
CA ILE A 178 25.42 -28.52 17.48
C ILE A 178 23.97 -28.86 17.13
N LEU A 179 23.42 -28.15 16.15
CA LEU A 179 22.06 -28.29 15.67
C LEU A 179 22.03 -28.54 14.16
N PRO A 180 21.53 -29.69 13.67
CA PRO A 180 21.22 -29.87 12.26
C PRO A 180 19.95 -29.09 11.89
N LEU A 181 19.98 -28.39 10.76
CA LEU A 181 18.86 -27.60 10.23
C LEU A 181 18.78 -27.78 8.71
N ARG A 182 17.56 -27.78 8.16
CA ARG A 182 17.34 -27.73 6.72
C ARG A 182 16.56 -26.47 6.35
N VAL A 183 17.08 -25.70 5.40
CA VAL A 183 16.46 -24.46 4.90
C VAL A 183 16.47 -24.51 3.38
N GLY A 184 15.32 -24.39 2.72
CA GLY A 184 15.25 -24.35 1.25
C GLY A 184 15.88 -25.57 0.53
N GLY A 185 15.97 -26.73 1.20
CA GLY A 185 16.65 -27.93 0.68
C GLY A 185 18.16 -28.00 0.94
N LEU A 186 18.76 -26.94 1.49
CA LEU A 186 20.15 -26.92 1.97
C LEU A 186 20.24 -27.52 3.37
N ASP A 187 21.15 -28.48 3.55
CA ASP A 187 21.47 -29.05 4.86
C ASP A 187 22.56 -28.24 5.56
N LEU A 188 22.30 -27.83 6.79
CA LEU A 188 23.18 -27.04 7.64
C LEU A 188 23.47 -27.79 8.95
N LEU A 189 24.69 -27.64 9.45
CA LEU A 189 24.99 -27.82 10.87
C LEU A 189 25.29 -26.45 11.45
N ILE A 190 24.54 -26.05 12.47
CA ILE A 190 24.83 -24.85 13.25
C ILE A 190 25.61 -25.28 14.48
N SER A 191 26.72 -24.61 14.79
CA SER A 191 27.51 -24.89 15.99
C SER A 191 27.67 -23.65 16.85
N ALA A 192 27.59 -23.78 18.18
CA ALA A 192 27.87 -22.71 19.12
C ALA A 192 29.11 -23.02 19.98
N SER A 193 29.88 -21.99 20.32
CA SER A 193 31.02 -22.07 21.22
C SER A 193 30.94 -20.98 22.29
N THR A 194 30.78 -21.37 23.54
CA THR A 194 30.71 -20.45 24.68
C THR A 194 32.06 -19.79 24.93
N ARG A 195 33.15 -20.57 24.95
CA ARG A 195 34.51 -20.02 25.17
C ARG A 195 35.09 -19.35 23.93
N GLY A 196 34.73 -19.83 22.73
CA GLY A 196 35.10 -19.20 21.48
C GLY A 196 34.27 -17.94 21.18
N ASN A 197 33.12 -17.79 21.85
CA ASN A 197 32.17 -16.69 21.73
C ASN A 197 31.62 -16.48 20.31
N PHE A 198 31.20 -17.57 19.66
CA PHE A 198 30.65 -17.54 18.30
C PHE A 198 29.55 -18.59 18.08
N ILE A 199 28.72 -18.35 17.06
CA ILE A 199 27.96 -19.36 16.34
C ILE A 199 28.50 -19.49 14.91
N ALA A 200 28.31 -20.64 14.27
CA ALA A 200 28.77 -20.87 12.89
C ALA A 200 27.77 -21.72 12.11
N SER A 201 27.60 -21.41 10.82
CA SER A 201 26.73 -22.13 9.88
C SER A 201 27.59 -22.95 8.91
N HIS A 202 27.57 -24.27 9.05
CA HIS A 202 28.33 -25.22 8.23
C HIS A 202 27.41 -25.86 7.19
N ARG A 203 27.63 -25.58 5.91
CA ARG A 203 26.86 -26.23 4.84
C ARG A 203 27.33 -27.67 4.65
N VAL A 204 26.37 -28.59 4.58
CA VAL A 204 26.61 -30.02 4.35
C VAL A 204 26.29 -30.31 2.88
N ARG A 205 27.29 -30.73 2.12
CA ARG A 205 27.12 -31.09 0.72
C ARG A 205 26.34 -32.40 0.58
N PRO A 206 25.68 -32.63 -0.57
CA PRO A 206 24.95 -33.88 -0.83
C PRO A 206 25.79 -35.16 -0.68
N ASP A 207 27.12 -35.07 -0.79
CA ASP A 207 28.08 -36.17 -0.62
C ASP A 207 28.56 -36.37 0.84
N GLY A 208 28.10 -35.52 1.78
CA GLY A 208 28.43 -35.59 3.20
C GLY A 208 29.70 -34.85 3.60
N THR A 209 30.28 -34.03 2.72
CA THR A 209 31.41 -33.14 3.05
C THR A 209 30.95 -31.77 3.56
N LEU A 210 31.82 -31.06 4.29
CA LEU A 210 31.51 -29.75 4.88
C LEU A 210 32.14 -28.62 4.06
N GLU A 211 31.39 -27.54 3.85
CA GLU A 211 31.96 -26.29 3.35
C GLU A 211 32.57 -25.48 4.51
N PRO A 212 33.54 -24.57 4.21
CA PRO A 212 33.99 -23.59 5.20
C PRO A 212 32.80 -22.78 5.72
N ALA A 213 32.65 -22.73 7.04
CA ALA A 213 31.58 -21.98 7.68
C ALA A 213 31.92 -20.51 7.86
N GLU A 214 30.88 -19.69 7.79
CA GLU A 214 30.90 -18.32 8.27
C GLU A 214 30.82 -18.31 9.80
N LEU A 215 31.70 -17.54 10.43
CA LEU A 215 31.75 -17.38 11.88
C LEU A 215 31.04 -16.09 12.25
N PHE A 216 30.06 -16.22 13.13
CA PHE A 216 29.30 -15.11 13.65
C PHE A 216 29.64 -14.96 15.13
N GLY A 217 30.60 -14.08 15.44
CA GLY A 217 31.15 -13.90 16.79
C GLY A 217 30.68 -12.61 17.47
N ALA A 218 30.74 -12.56 18.80
CA ALA A 218 30.31 -11.38 19.57
C ALA A 218 31.06 -10.08 19.22
N ASP A 219 32.27 -10.19 18.66
CA ASP A 219 33.05 -9.04 18.18
C ASP A 219 32.36 -8.33 16.99
N ASN A 220 31.41 -8.99 16.32
CA ASN A 220 30.54 -8.40 15.29
C ASN A 220 29.29 -7.72 15.89
N GLY A 221 29.26 -7.51 17.21
CA GLY A 221 28.20 -6.77 17.87
C GLY A 221 26.93 -7.58 18.19
N THR A 222 26.88 -8.88 17.92
CA THR A 222 25.70 -9.77 17.97
C THR A 222 24.86 -9.78 19.26
N GLY A 223 25.31 -9.09 20.32
CA GLY A 223 24.63 -8.94 21.61
C GLY A 223 24.86 -10.12 22.56
N PHE A 224 25.06 -11.33 22.04
CA PHE A 224 25.37 -12.48 22.88
C PHE A 224 26.80 -12.45 23.42
N ASN A 225 26.97 -12.92 24.65
CA ASN A 225 28.27 -13.25 25.23
C ASN A 225 28.24 -14.66 25.82
N GLY A 226 29.06 -15.54 25.25
CA GLY A 226 29.11 -16.96 25.59
C GLY A 226 27.84 -17.70 25.16
N PRO A 227 27.57 -17.84 23.84
CA PRO A 227 26.43 -18.61 23.36
C PRO A 227 26.58 -20.06 23.84
N ARG A 228 25.54 -20.60 24.46
CA ARG A 228 25.57 -21.89 25.18
C ARG A 228 24.71 -22.96 24.53
N ASP A 229 23.53 -22.59 24.09
CA ASP A 229 22.54 -23.48 23.48
C ASP A 229 21.89 -22.82 22.25
N ILE A 230 21.46 -23.64 21.31
CA ILE A 230 20.88 -23.20 20.02
C ILE A 230 19.69 -24.06 19.65
N ALA A 231 18.60 -23.43 19.25
CA ALA A 231 17.42 -24.10 18.76
C ALA A 231 16.89 -23.37 17.52
N ALA A 232 16.26 -24.10 16.60
CA ALA A 232 15.68 -23.54 15.39
C ALA A 232 14.16 -23.57 15.44
N VAL A 233 13.53 -22.59 14.81
CA VAL A 233 12.09 -22.52 14.58
C VAL A 233 11.81 -21.98 13.18
N GLU A 234 10.65 -22.33 12.65
CA GLU A 234 10.12 -21.76 11.41
C GLU A 234 8.81 -21.04 11.75
N VAL A 235 8.70 -19.78 11.32
CA VAL A 235 7.56 -18.90 11.58
C VAL A 235 7.25 -18.15 10.29
N ALA A 236 6.00 -18.20 9.83
CA ALA A 236 5.56 -17.55 8.59
C ALA A 236 6.48 -17.86 7.37
N GLY A 237 6.98 -19.10 7.26
CA GLY A 237 7.87 -19.54 6.18
C GLY A 237 9.32 -19.06 6.29
N ARG A 238 9.70 -18.40 7.38
CA ARG A 238 11.06 -17.91 7.66
C ARG A 238 11.70 -18.74 8.77
N HIS A 239 12.98 -19.06 8.63
CA HIS A 239 13.73 -19.82 9.62
C HIS A 239 14.51 -18.90 10.56
N TYR A 240 14.45 -19.21 11.86
CA TYR A 240 15.15 -18.48 12.90
C TYR A 240 15.89 -19.45 13.82
N LEU A 241 17.08 -19.05 14.25
CA LEU A 241 17.76 -19.60 15.41
C LEU A 241 17.44 -18.75 16.61
N VAL A 242 17.22 -19.39 17.76
CA VAL A 242 17.32 -18.73 19.06
C VAL A 242 18.60 -19.21 19.70
N VAL A 243 19.38 -18.26 20.22
CA VAL A 243 20.71 -18.50 20.81
C VAL A 243 20.67 -18.06 22.26
N SER A 244 20.80 -19.01 23.18
CA SER A 244 20.88 -18.71 24.61
C SER A 244 22.33 -18.39 25.00
N SER A 245 22.51 -17.45 25.92
CA SER A 245 23.84 -16.94 26.27
C SER A 245 24.03 -16.83 27.78
N ALA A 246 24.97 -17.62 28.29
CA ALA A 246 25.17 -17.77 29.72
C ALA A 246 25.87 -16.57 30.37
N GLN A 247 26.73 -15.82 29.66
CA GLN A 247 27.48 -14.71 30.28
C GLN A 247 26.74 -13.37 30.16
N SER A 248 25.95 -13.18 29.10
CA SER A 248 25.13 -11.99 28.90
C SER A 248 23.71 -12.11 29.47
N SER A 249 23.29 -13.29 29.95
CA SER A 249 21.91 -13.52 30.41
C SER A 249 20.88 -13.13 29.35
N SER A 250 21.11 -13.57 28.11
CA SER A 250 20.34 -13.12 26.96
C SER A 250 19.90 -14.24 26.03
N LEU A 251 18.82 -13.98 25.30
CA LEU A 251 18.40 -14.75 24.13
C LEU A 251 18.57 -13.85 22.90
N THR A 252 19.23 -14.36 21.87
CA THR A 252 19.38 -13.65 20.58
C THR A 252 18.67 -14.44 19.51
N THR A 253 17.80 -13.79 18.73
CA THR A 253 17.19 -14.42 17.57
C THR A 253 17.96 -14.05 16.32
N VAL A 254 18.19 -15.03 15.47
CA VAL A 254 19.01 -14.91 14.27
C VAL A 254 18.25 -15.54 13.11
N ARG A 255 17.84 -14.74 12.13
CA ARG A 255 17.26 -15.23 10.87
C ARG A 255 18.29 -16.03 10.10
N VAL A 256 17.88 -17.20 9.61
CA VAL A 256 18.66 -18.05 8.71
C VAL A 256 18.11 -17.87 7.30
N LEU A 257 18.93 -17.33 6.40
CA LEU A 257 18.54 -17.14 5.02
C LEU A 257 18.54 -18.47 4.24
N PRO A 258 17.85 -18.55 3.07
CA PRO A 258 17.82 -19.77 2.24
C PRO A 258 19.19 -20.31 1.85
N ASP A 259 20.21 -19.46 1.81
CA ASP A 259 21.58 -19.85 1.53
C ASP A 259 22.38 -20.20 2.81
N GLY A 260 21.80 -20.09 4.00
CA GLY A 260 22.44 -20.41 5.28
C GLY A 260 23.22 -19.28 5.93
N ALA A 261 23.15 -18.04 5.41
CA ALA A 261 23.65 -16.84 6.10
C ALA A 261 22.83 -16.53 7.37
N LEU A 262 23.45 -15.84 8.32
CA LEU A 262 22.92 -15.58 9.66
C LEU A 262 22.78 -14.09 9.94
N ILE A 263 21.57 -13.61 10.24
CA ILE A 263 21.27 -12.19 10.52
C ILE A 263 20.58 -12.05 11.87
N PRO A 264 21.14 -11.33 12.86
CA PRO A 264 20.48 -11.11 14.14
C PRO A 264 19.29 -10.17 13.95
N VAL A 265 18.12 -10.53 14.46
CA VAL A 265 16.88 -9.76 14.28
C VAL A 265 16.29 -9.29 15.60
N ASP A 266 16.64 -9.92 16.71
CA ASP A 266 16.27 -9.49 18.06
C ASP A 266 17.33 -9.89 19.08
N HIS A 267 17.39 -9.12 20.17
CA HIS A 267 18.25 -9.40 21.30
C HIS A 267 17.54 -9.01 22.60
N VAL A 268 17.31 -9.99 23.47
CA VAL A 268 16.60 -9.77 24.74
C VAL A 268 17.43 -10.20 25.93
N ILE A 269 17.38 -9.43 27.01
CA ILE A 269 18.14 -9.65 28.24
C ILE A 269 17.19 -9.92 29.41
N ASP A 270 17.59 -10.84 30.28
CA ASP A 270 16.89 -11.07 31.55
C ASP A 270 17.17 -9.94 32.56
N GLU A 271 16.16 -9.10 32.80
CA GLU A 271 16.17 -8.03 33.79
C GLU A 271 15.36 -8.36 35.07
N LEU A 272 15.24 -9.65 35.43
CA LEU A 272 14.49 -10.23 36.58
C LEU A 272 12.98 -10.42 36.39
N ALA A 273 12.39 -9.89 35.32
CA ALA A 273 10.98 -10.12 35.00
C ALA A 273 10.75 -11.56 34.47
N THR A 274 11.80 -12.15 33.92
CA THR A 274 11.84 -13.49 33.36
C THR A 274 12.67 -14.42 34.25
N ARG A 275 12.86 -15.65 33.77
CA ARG A 275 13.50 -16.78 34.46
C ARG A 275 14.52 -17.49 33.55
N PHE A 276 15.39 -16.73 32.89
CA PHE A 276 16.45 -17.26 32.02
C PHE A 276 17.81 -16.60 32.24
N ARG A 277 18.07 -15.99 33.39
CA ARG A 277 19.39 -15.47 33.75
C ARG A 277 20.46 -16.55 33.60
N ASN A 278 21.60 -16.17 33.02
CA ASN A 278 22.67 -17.10 32.66
C ASN A 278 22.14 -18.34 31.92
N ALA A 279 21.20 -18.15 30.97
CA ALA A 279 20.50 -19.23 30.28
C ALA A 279 21.43 -20.40 29.94
N THR A 280 21.15 -21.54 30.57
CA THR A 280 21.94 -22.77 30.47
C THR A 280 21.31 -23.77 29.51
N VAL A 281 19.99 -23.73 29.39
CA VAL A 281 19.18 -24.65 28.58
C VAL A 281 18.05 -23.92 27.88
N MET A 282 17.78 -24.31 26.64
CA MET A 282 16.69 -23.76 25.85
C MET A 282 16.15 -24.81 24.89
N GLU A 283 14.82 -24.83 24.73
CA GLU A 283 14.13 -25.78 23.86
C GLU A 283 13.02 -25.08 23.09
N THR A 284 12.74 -25.57 21.88
CA THR A 284 11.69 -25.00 21.02
C THR A 284 10.69 -26.04 20.54
N VAL A 285 9.47 -25.60 20.28
CA VAL A 285 8.42 -26.44 19.71
C VAL A 285 7.48 -25.60 18.85
N THR A 286 7.05 -26.17 17.72
CA THR A 286 6.05 -25.54 16.85
C THR A 286 4.75 -26.33 16.91
N ILE A 287 3.62 -25.63 17.04
CA ILE A 287 2.26 -26.17 16.96
C ILE A 287 1.51 -25.33 15.93
N ASP A 288 1.03 -25.97 14.86
CA ASP A 288 0.23 -25.34 13.80
C ASP A 288 0.82 -24.01 13.27
N GLY A 289 2.15 -23.96 13.12
CA GLY A 289 2.89 -22.79 12.60
C GLY A 289 3.28 -21.73 13.65
N ARG A 290 2.76 -21.82 14.88
CA ARG A 290 3.19 -20.97 16.02
C ARG A 290 4.39 -21.60 16.72
N ALA A 291 5.47 -20.84 16.83
CA ALA A 291 6.67 -21.24 17.56
C ALA A 291 6.58 -20.87 19.04
N TYR A 292 7.03 -21.78 19.90
CA TYR A 292 7.20 -21.56 21.34
C TYR A 292 8.64 -21.83 21.73
N VAL A 293 9.20 -20.93 22.53
CA VAL A 293 10.59 -20.98 23.02
C VAL A 293 10.55 -21.06 24.54
N LEU A 294 11.20 -22.07 25.10
CA LEU A 294 11.32 -22.26 26.54
C LEU A 294 12.78 -22.09 26.93
N ALA A 295 13.04 -21.26 27.93
CA ALA A 295 14.39 -21.04 28.45
C ALA A 295 14.40 -21.16 29.98
N GLY A 296 15.48 -21.74 30.50
CA GLY A 296 15.76 -21.84 31.93
C GLY A 296 17.21 -21.46 32.23
N GLY A 297 17.46 -21.04 33.46
CA GLY A 297 18.80 -20.64 33.89
C GLY A 297 18.95 -20.61 35.41
N SER A 298 19.87 -19.77 35.87
CA SER A 298 20.31 -19.68 37.26
C SER A 298 19.42 -18.80 38.15
N ASP A 299 18.21 -18.45 37.72
CA ASP A 299 17.24 -17.62 38.44
C ASP A 299 15.96 -18.39 38.84
N ASP A 300 16.12 -19.70 38.93
CA ASP A 300 15.22 -20.65 39.58
C ASP A 300 13.82 -20.66 38.97
N GLY A 301 13.72 -21.05 37.69
CA GLY A 301 12.46 -21.08 36.97
C GLY A 301 12.59 -21.35 35.47
N LEU A 302 11.47 -21.19 34.77
CA LEU A 302 11.37 -21.27 33.31
C LEU A 302 10.61 -20.06 32.76
N SER A 303 10.98 -19.62 31.56
CA SER A 303 10.27 -18.60 30.78
C SER A 303 9.76 -19.21 29.47
N LEU A 304 8.57 -18.78 29.06
CA LEU A 304 7.92 -19.14 27.81
C LEU A 304 7.78 -17.90 26.92
N PHE A 305 8.21 -18.04 25.67
CA PHE A 305 8.08 -17.03 24.64
C PHE A 305 7.39 -17.60 23.40
N THR A 306 6.85 -16.70 22.58
CA THR A 306 6.57 -16.95 21.15
C THR A 306 7.46 -16.05 20.30
N LEU A 307 7.48 -16.30 19.00
CA LEU A 307 8.20 -15.50 18.02
C LEU A 307 7.23 -14.82 17.05
N THR A 308 7.50 -13.57 16.71
CA THR A 308 6.78 -12.82 15.67
C THR A 308 7.21 -13.24 14.25
N PRO A 309 6.43 -12.92 13.21
CA PRO A 309 6.81 -13.13 11.80
C PRO A 309 8.11 -12.45 11.35
N ASP A 310 8.54 -11.38 12.01
CA ASP A 310 9.83 -10.72 11.79
C ASP A 310 10.95 -11.24 12.69
N GLY A 311 10.67 -12.15 13.63
CA GLY A 311 11.67 -12.86 14.42
C GLY A 311 11.97 -12.27 15.80
N ARG A 312 11.11 -11.40 16.33
CA ARG A 312 11.20 -10.85 17.69
C ARG A 312 10.52 -11.75 18.72
N LEU A 313 11.09 -11.82 19.92
CA LEU A 313 10.53 -12.62 21.02
C LEU A 313 9.40 -11.88 21.72
N ILE A 314 8.34 -12.60 22.07
CA ILE A 314 7.26 -12.09 22.91
C ILE A 314 7.18 -12.96 24.15
N HIS A 315 7.27 -12.35 25.33
CA HIS A 315 7.10 -13.06 26.59
C HIS A 315 5.63 -13.43 26.84
N LEU A 316 5.37 -14.71 27.03
CA LEU A 316 4.03 -15.23 27.31
C LEU A 316 3.81 -15.48 28.81
N SER A 317 4.74 -16.20 29.45
CA SER A 317 4.58 -16.62 30.85
C SER A 317 5.92 -17.02 31.47
N SER A 318 6.01 -16.98 32.79
CA SER A 318 7.15 -17.52 33.54
C SER A 318 6.66 -18.30 34.76
N ILE A 319 7.39 -19.32 35.16
CA ILE A 319 7.16 -20.09 36.39
C ILE A 319 8.43 -20.12 37.23
N ALA A 320 8.30 -19.82 38.52
CA ALA A 320 9.41 -19.88 39.47
C ALA A 320 9.43 -21.24 40.17
N ASP A 321 10.59 -21.60 40.73
CA ASP A 321 10.74 -22.80 41.53
C ASP A 321 9.87 -22.79 42.80
N SER A 322 9.50 -23.99 43.25
CA SER A 322 8.64 -24.27 44.38
C SER A 322 9.03 -25.61 45.02
N ALA A 323 8.53 -25.88 46.22
CA ALA A 323 8.80 -27.14 46.92
C ALA A 323 8.26 -28.42 46.21
N GLU A 324 7.41 -28.26 45.19
CA GLU A 324 6.83 -29.38 44.42
C GLU A 324 7.54 -29.58 43.07
N THR A 325 8.36 -28.61 42.66
CA THR A 325 9.11 -28.60 41.41
C THR A 325 10.61 -28.81 41.66
N THR A 326 11.37 -28.88 40.58
CA THR A 326 12.82 -29.08 40.57
C THR A 326 13.44 -28.09 39.58
N LEU A 327 13.18 -26.80 39.81
CA LEU A 327 13.56 -25.71 38.91
C LEU A 327 14.68 -24.84 39.47
N LEU A 328 15.28 -25.19 40.62
CA LEU A 328 16.45 -24.49 41.14
C LEU A 328 17.64 -24.69 40.18
N ASP A 329 18.27 -23.62 39.69
CA ASP A 329 19.39 -23.66 38.73
C ASP A 329 19.17 -24.70 37.61
N VAL A 330 18.21 -24.43 36.73
CA VAL A 330 17.75 -25.39 35.71
C VAL A 330 18.92 -25.82 34.84
N SER A 331 19.08 -27.12 34.69
CA SER A 331 20.26 -27.72 34.06
C SER A 331 19.95 -28.64 32.88
N ALA A 332 18.69 -29.03 32.75
CA ALA A 332 18.22 -29.88 31.67
C ALA A 332 16.76 -29.56 31.37
N LEU A 333 16.42 -29.48 30.10
CA LEU A 333 15.09 -29.18 29.60
C LEU A 333 14.82 -30.07 28.38
N ALA A 334 13.61 -30.60 28.27
CA ALA A 334 13.15 -31.30 27.07
C ALA A 334 11.67 -30.98 26.83
N VAL A 335 11.32 -30.66 25.59
CA VAL A 335 9.95 -30.29 25.23
C VAL A 335 9.44 -31.09 24.03
N ARG A 336 8.12 -31.32 23.97
CA ARG A 336 7.48 -31.94 22.79
C ARG A 336 6.00 -31.60 22.70
N ALA A 337 5.54 -31.36 21.47
CA ALA A 337 4.11 -31.27 21.17
C ALA A 337 3.46 -32.67 21.20
N ILE A 338 2.41 -32.83 21.99
CA ILE A 338 1.61 -34.06 22.09
C ILE A 338 0.14 -33.66 22.14
N GLY A 339 -0.61 -33.98 21.07
CA GLY A 339 -2.05 -33.72 21.00
C GLY A 339 -2.43 -32.24 21.11
N GLY A 340 -1.68 -31.35 20.44
CA GLY A 340 -1.92 -29.90 20.45
C GLY A 340 -1.44 -29.16 21.71
N LYS A 341 -0.84 -29.86 22.67
CA LYS A 341 -0.28 -29.28 23.89
C LYS A 341 1.22 -29.52 23.98
N ILE A 342 1.92 -28.71 24.75
CA ILE A 342 3.37 -28.84 24.97
C ILE A 342 3.60 -29.59 26.28
N ALA A 343 4.26 -30.74 26.22
CA ALA A 343 4.85 -31.37 27.40
C ALA A 343 6.24 -30.79 27.62
N VAL A 344 6.52 -30.38 28.85
CA VAL A 344 7.80 -29.80 29.27
C VAL A 344 8.36 -30.65 30.40
N PHE A 345 9.62 -31.06 30.30
CA PHE A 345 10.34 -31.77 31.36
C PHE A 345 11.57 -30.96 31.73
N ALA A 346 11.70 -30.59 33.00
CA ALA A 346 12.80 -29.78 33.49
C ALA A 346 13.43 -30.44 34.71
N ALA A 347 14.75 -30.33 34.81
CA ALA A 347 15.51 -30.87 35.92
C ALA A 347 16.68 -29.97 36.32
N SER A 348 17.16 -30.25 37.53
CA SER A 348 18.19 -29.50 38.21
C SER A 348 19.37 -30.42 38.57
N GLN A 349 20.58 -29.85 38.59
CA GLN A 349 21.75 -30.53 39.14
C GLN A 349 21.74 -30.53 40.67
N VAL A 350 21.08 -29.55 41.27
CA VAL A 350 21.08 -29.32 42.72
C VAL A 350 19.89 -29.98 43.43
N GLU A 351 18.81 -30.27 42.70
CA GLU A 351 17.62 -30.94 43.23
C GLU A 351 17.44 -32.37 42.69
N GLN A 352 16.61 -33.16 43.38
CA GLN A 352 16.27 -34.52 42.96
C GLN A 352 14.88 -34.55 42.35
N GLY A 353 14.82 -34.85 41.06
CA GLY A 353 13.60 -35.11 40.33
C GLY A 353 13.62 -34.52 38.92
N VAL A 354 12.61 -34.91 38.13
CA VAL A 354 12.31 -34.30 36.84
C VAL A 354 10.88 -33.78 36.90
N SER A 355 10.72 -32.47 36.90
CA SER A 355 9.41 -31.81 36.92
C SER A 355 8.79 -31.83 35.54
N GLN A 356 7.53 -32.26 35.45
CA GLN A 356 6.72 -32.21 34.24
C GLN A 356 5.73 -31.06 34.31
N PHE A 357 5.63 -30.29 33.23
CA PHE A 357 4.61 -29.29 33.02
C PHE A 357 3.86 -29.57 31.71
N VAL A 358 2.63 -29.09 31.64
CA VAL A 358 1.87 -28.97 30.40
C VAL A 358 1.58 -27.50 30.13
N ILE A 359 1.75 -27.08 28.87
CA ILE A 359 1.28 -25.79 28.37
C ILE A 359 0.22 -26.08 27.33
N ASP A 360 -0.97 -25.51 27.54
CA ASP A 360 -2.06 -25.56 26.59
C ASP A 360 -2.12 -24.21 25.85
N PRO A 361 -1.71 -24.15 24.57
CA PRO A 361 -1.78 -22.92 23.81
C PRO A 361 -3.20 -22.55 23.38
N GLY A 362 -4.19 -23.44 23.56
CA GLY A 362 -5.51 -23.28 22.97
C GLY A 362 -5.53 -23.62 21.47
N PRO A 363 -6.65 -23.34 20.77
CA PRO A 363 -6.72 -23.48 19.32
C PRO A 363 -5.82 -22.42 18.68
N VAL A 364 -4.70 -22.82 18.09
CA VAL A 364 -3.80 -21.88 17.39
C VAL A 364 -4.47 -21.40 16.11
N GLY A 365 -4.56 -20.07 15.96
CA GLY A 365 -5.06 -19.40 14.77
C GLY A 365 -3.92 -19.08 13.78
N GLN A 366 -4.05 -17.96 13.05
CA GLN A 366 -3.06 -17.55 12.05
C GLN A 366 -1.79 -16.96 12.67
N THR A 367 -0.67 -17.13 11.97
CA THR A 367 0.64 -16.55 12.30
C THR A 367 1.14 -15.78 11.09
N VAL A 368 0.94 -14.47 11.06
CA VAL A 368 1.08 -13.73 9.79
C VAL A 368 1.52 -12.28 9.98
N GLN A 369 2.27 -11.79 9.01
CA GLN A 369 2.50 -10.36 8.78
C GLN A 369 1.56 -9.92 7.66
N VAL A 370 0.75 -8.88 7.88
CA VAL A 370 -0.28 -8.42 6.95
C VAL A 370 0.15 -7.16 6.20
N GLY A 371 -0.36 -6.97 4.98
CA GLY A 371 -0.05 -5.82 4.13
C GLY A 371 -0.99 -4.62 4.35
N ALA A 372 -1.18 -3.82 3.31
CA ALA A 372 -2.02 -2.63 3.38
C ALA A 372 -3.49 -2.93 3.69
N GLY A 373 -4.20 -1.97 4.31
CA GLY A 373 -5.64 -2.03 4.54
C GLY A 373 -6.09 -2.72 5.84
N LEU A 374 -7.31 -3.26 5.81
CA LEU A 374 -7.98 -3.91 6.94
C LEU A 374 -7.77 -5.42 6.88
N HIS A 375 -7.40 -6.02 8.02
CA HIS A 375 -7.17 -7.46 8.14
C HIS A 375 -7.97 -8.07 9.28
N ASP A 376 -8.53 -9.25 9.00
CA ASP A 376 -9.34 -10.03 9.93
C ASP A 376 -8.61 -11.31 10.39
N GLY A 377 -8.73 -11.56 11.68
CA GLY A 377 -8.36 -12.76 12.40
C GLY A 377 -9.27 -13.95 12.12
N THR A 378 -8.95 -15.07 12.76
CA THR A 378 -9.71 -16.30 12.78
C THR A 378 -10.53 -16.39 14.07
N ALA A 379 -11.02 -17.58 14.42
CA ALA A 379 -11.66 -17.81 15.71
C ALA A 379 -10.74 -18.59 16.68
N GLY A 380 -9.45 -18.69 16.35
CA GLY A 380 -8.41 -19.25 17.19
C GLY A 380 -7.41 -18.18 17.58
N ASN A 381 -6.48 -18.53 18.45
CA ASN A 381 -5.47 -17.64 19.01
C ASN A 381 -4.47 -17.20 17.94
N ASP A 382 -4.71 -16.03 17.36
CA ASP A 382 -3.94 -15.46 16.28
C ASP A 382 -2.71 -14.71 16.79
N LEU A 383 -1.73 -14.54 15.91
CA LEU A 383 -0.66 -13.57 16.04
C LEU A 383 -0.56 -12.86 14.70
N ILE A 384 -0.98 -11.60 14.71
CA ILE A 384 -1.08 -10.76 13.52
C ILE A 384 -0.17 -9.55 13.70
N GLN A 385 0.78 -9.40 12.78
CA GLN A 385 1.69 -8.27 12.75
C GLN A 385 1.35 -7.34 11.57
N GLY A 386 1.06 -6.07 11.86
CA GLY A 386 0.87 -5.05 10.83
C GLY A 386 2.15 -4.81 10.01
N GLY A 387 2.02 -4.68 8.70
CA GLY A 387 3.07 -4.33 7.76
C GLY A 387 2.90 -2.90 7.23
N ASN A 388 3.46 -2.62 6.05
CA ASN A 388 3.29 -1.32 5.41
C ASN A 388 1.81 -1.11 5.02
N GLY A 389 1.31 0.11 5.25
CA GLY A 389 -0.07 0.51 4.92
C GLY A 389 -1.20 -0.17 5.71
N THR A 390 -0.92 -1.02 6.71
CA THR A 390 -1.98 -1.65 7.52
C THR A 390 -2.75 -0.58 8.29
N THR A 391 -4.06 -0.45 8.02
CA THR A 391 -4.92 0.55 8.66
C THR A 391 -5.77 -0.03 9.79
N ARG A 392 -6.01 -1.35 9.78
CA ARG A 392 -6.79 -2.02 10.83
C ARG A 392 -6.50 -3.52 10.95
N ILE A 393 -6.50 -4.01 12.20
CA ILE A 393 -6.41 -5.43 12.56
C ILE A 393 -7.57 -5.79 13.50
N ASN A 394 -8.32 -6.85 13.20
CA ASN A 394 -9.34 -7.43 14.09
C ASN A 394 -8.93 -8.86 14.46
N GLY A 395 -8.87 -9.22 15.74
CA GLY A 395 -8.56 -10.57 16.24
C GLY A 395 -9.76 -11.53 16.17
N HIS A 396 -10.93 -11.06 16.61
CA HIS A 396 -12.20 -11.81 16.73
C HIS A 396 -12.28 -12.68 17.99
N ASP A 397 -12.45 -14.00 17.89
CA ASP A 397 -12.55 -14.88 19.06
C ASP A 397 -11.18 -15.56 19.24
N GLY A 398 -10.62 -15.58 20.44
CA GLY A 398 -9.29 -16.14 20.68
C GLY A 398 -8.52 -15.34 21.70
N ASP A 399 -7.44 -15.91 22.24
CA ASP A 399 -6.44 -15.15 22.98
C ASP A 399 -5.40 -14.63 21.97
N ASP A 400 -5.67 -13.49 21.33
CA ASP A 400 -4.92 -13.00 20.18
C ASP A 400 -3.72 -12.14 20.57
N ILE A 401 -2.72 -12.10 19.71
CA ILE A 401 -1.55 -11.23 19.83
C ILE A 401 -1.53 -10.28 18.62
N LEU A 402 -1.87 -9.02 18.84
CA LEU A 402 -1.98 -8.02 17.80
C LEU A 402 -0.83 -7.02 17.89
N ILE A 403 -0.02 -6.95 16.84
CA ILE A 403 1.18 -6.12 16.78
C ILE A 403 0.96 -5.01 15.76
N ALA A 404 1.22 -3.76 16.17
CA ALA A 404 1.07 -2.58 15.32
C ALA A 404 1.98 -2.62 14.09
N GLY A 405 1.56 -1.95 13.01
CA GLY A 405 2.40 -1.68 11.83
C GLY A 405 3.27 -0.42 11.99
N ASN A 406 3.78 0.09 10.87
CA ASN A 406 4.66 1.27 10.81
C ASN A 406 3.91 2.61 10.67
N ARG A 407 2.57 2.59 10.57
CA ARG A 407 1.71 3.78 10.41
C ARG A 407 0.53 3.74 11.39
N THR A 408 -0.29 4.80 11.35
CA THR A 408 -1.52 4.88 12.15
C THR A 408 -2.46 3.73 11.83
N LEU A 409 -2.93 3.00 12.85
CA LEU A 409 -3.85 1.88 12.67
C LEU A 409 -4.80 1.68 13.86
N TRP A 410 -5.83 0.86 13.63
CA TRP A 410 -6.75 0.38 14.64
C TRP A 410 -6.55 -1.11 14.94
N MET A 411 -6.59 -1.50 16.21
CA MET A 411 -6.54 -2.89 16.66
C MET A 411 -7.78 -3.18 17.52
N TYR A 412 -8.45 -4.29 17.23
CA TYR A 412 -9.57 -4.82 17.99
C TYR A 412 -9.28 -6.26 18.36
N GLY A 413 -9.21 -6.59 19.64
CA GLY A 413 -8.94 -7.94 20.13
C GLY A 413 -10.15 -8.84 19.89
N GLY A 414 -11.31 -8.42 20.40
CA GLY A 414 -12.56 -9.15 20.33
C GLY A 414 -12.88 -9.90 21.62
N ASN A 415 -13.11 -11.21 21.56
CA ASN A 415 -13.39 -12.06 22.72
C ASN A 415 -12.20 -12.94 23.07
N GLY A 416 -11.63 -12.73 24.23
CA GLY A 416 -10.60 -13.61 24.81
C GLY A 416 -9.67 -12.78 25.69
N ALA A 417 -8.51 -13.33 26.02
CA ALA A 417 -7.46 -12.59 26.70
C ALA A 417 -6.40 -12.16 25.69
N ASP A 418 -6.60 -10.98 25.12
CA ASP A 418 -5.82 -10.47 24.00
C ASP A 418 -4.57 -9.71 24.47
N THR A 419 -3.52 -9.72 23.66
CA THR A 419 -2.28 -8.97 23.90
C THR A 419 -2.06 -7.97 22.78
N PHE A 420 -2.09 -6.68 23.12
CA PHE A 420 -1.81 -5.60 22.18
C PHE A 420 -0.36 -5.14 22.31
N ILE A 421 0.34 -5.06 21.18
CA ILE A 421 1.78 -4.70 21.11
C ILE A 421 1.96 -3.49 20.17
N PRO A 422 1.94 -2.27 20.71
CA PRO A 422 2.25 -1.07 19.95
C PRO A 422 3.73 -0.99 19.54
N LEU A 423 3.99 -0.41 18.36
CA LEU A 423 5.33 -0.14 17.82
C LEU A 423 5.59 1.37 17.74
N PRO A 424 6.86 1.81 17.71
CA PRO A 424 7.19 3.23 17.56
C PRO A 424 6.86 3.72 16.15
N ILE A 425 5.87 4.60 16.05
CA ILE A 425 5.41 5.23 14.80
C ILE A 425 5.27 6.75 14.97
N ALA A 426 5.43 7.50 13.88
CA ALA A 426 5.05 8.92 13.79
C ALA A 426 3.53 9.02 13.53
N GLY A 427 2.73 8.69 14.54
CA GLY A 427 1.28 8.55 14.37
C GLY A 427 0.56 7.96 15.58
N GLN A 428 -0.60 7.38 15.32
CA GLN A 428 -1.52 6.91 16.35
C GLN A 428 -1.82 5.42 16.23
N VAL A 429 -1.62 4.68 17.31
CA VAL A 429 -2.09 3.29 17.47
C VAL A 429 -3.36 3.33 18.30
N MET A 430 -4.48 2.87 17.74
CA MET A 430 -5.76 2.84 18.43
C MET A 430 -6.12 1.41 18.84
N ILE A 431 -6.40 1.20 20.12
CA ILE A 431 -6.92 -0.07 20.66
C ILE A 431 -8.38 0.16 21.00
N GLY A 432 -9.29 -0.54 20.32
CA GLY A 432 -10.71 -0.19 20.30
C GLY A 432 -11.58 -0.82 21.37
N ASP A 433 -11.16 -1.93 21.98
CA ASP A 433 -12.01 -2.79 22.81
C ASP A 433 -11.29 -3.44 24.00
N TYR A 434 -10.30 -2.75 24.59
CA TYR A 434 -9.51 -3.28 25.70
C TYR A 434 -10.37 -3.62 26.94
N GLU A 435 -10.16 -4.81 27.51
CA GLU A 435 -10.81 -5.31 28.72
C GLU A 435 -9.84 -5.38 29.92
N PRO A 436 -9.87 -4.41 30.85
CA PRO A 436 -8.92 -4.35 31.96
C PRO A 436 -8.94 -5.60 32.85
N GLY A 437 -7.79 -6.25 32.98
CA GLY A 437 -7.62 -7.46 33.80
C GLY A 437 -7.94 -8.76 33.07
N ILE A 438 -8.40 -8.69 31.82
CA ILE A 438 -8.49 -9.81 30.89
C ILE A 438 -7.38 -9.67 29.84
N ASP A 439 -7.35 -8.52 29.16
CA ASP A 439 -6.37 -8.20 28.14
C ASP A 439 -5.06 -7.69 28.75
N ARG A 440 -4.01 -7.81 27.93
CA ARG A 440 -2.67 -7.35 28.22
C ARG A 440 -2.25 -6.30 27.19
N ILE A 441 -1.50 -5.32 27.66
CA ILE A 441 -0.74 -4.42 26.81
C ILE A 441 0.74 -4.73 27.04
N ASP A 442 1.45 -5.02 25.97
CA ASP A 442 2.90 -5.17 25.98
C ASP A 442 3.56 -3.97 25.30
N LEU A 443 4.26 -3.16 26.08
CA LEU A 443 4.95 -1.95 25.62
C LEU A 443 6.45 -2.18 25.41
N SER A 444 6.91 -3.43 25.50
CA SER A 444 8.32 -3.81 25.40
C SER A 444 8.96 -3.44 24.07
N MET A 445 8.17 -3.33 23.00
CA MET A 445 8.65 -3.04 21.63
C MET A 445 8.59 -1.57 21.23
N LEU A 446 8.19 -0.66 22.13
CA LEU A 446 8.21 0.80 21.88
C LEU A 446 9.62 1.42 21.82
N GLY A 447 10.67 0.61 22.03
CA GLY A 447 12.07 1.03 22.03
C GLY A 447 12.70 0.96 23.42
N MET A 448 13.59 1.90 23.74
CA MET A 448 14.33 1.93 25.02
C MET A 448 13.48 2.46 26.18
N ILE A 449 12.32 1.82 26.42
CA ILE A 449 11.42 2.10 27.53
C ILE A 449 11.48 0.99 28.58
N ARG A 450 11.63 1.35 29.85
CA ARG A 450 11.77 0.41 30.97
C ARG A 450 10.84 0.74 32.15
N SER A 451 10.13 1.86 32.06
CA SER A 451 9.19 2.23 33.11
C SER A 451 8.07 3.14 32.63
N VAL A 452 6.92 3.02 33.29
CA VAL A 452 5.75 3.87 33.05
C VAL A 452 6.02 5.34 33.37
N GLN A 453 7.09 5.66 34.12
CA GLN A 453 7.48 7.05 34.35
C GLN A 453 8.06 7.74 33.10
N GLN A 454 8.41 6.98 32.06
CA GLN A 454 8.78 7.52 30.74
C GLN A 454 7.56 7.85 29.88
N LEU A 455 6.36 7.43 30.29
CA LEU A 455 5.12 7.63 29.56
C LEU A 455 4.41 8.91 30.01
N ARG A 456 3.66 9.50 29.08
CA ARG A 456 2.71 10.57 29.38
C ARG A 456 1.29 10.05 29.20
N PHE A 457 0.45 10.31 30.19
CA PHE A 457 -0.93 9.84 30.22
C PHE A 457 -1.90 11.00 30.09
N GLN A 458 -2.89 10.84 29.22
CA GLN A 458 -4.01 11.76 29.07
C GLN A 458 -5.32 10.97 29.10
N PRO A 459 -6.21 11.21 30.07
CA PRO A 459 -7.47 10.48 30.14
C PRO A 459 -8.39 10.76 28.94
N LEU A 460 -9.10 9.73 28.49
CA LEU A 460 -10.17 9.82 27.48
C LEU A 460 -11.54 9.55 28.15
N PRO A 461 -12.68 9.87 27.50
CA PRO A 461 -14.01 9.61 28.05
C PRO A 461 -14.28 8.13 28.39
N ASP A 462 -13.75 7.22 27.57
CA ASP A 462 -13.97 5.77 27.57
C ASP A 462 -12.67 4.97 27.68
N GLY A 463 -11.58 5.63 28.11
CA GLY A 463 -10.26 5.04 28.06
C GLY A 463 -9.12 5.99 28.47
N ILE A 464 -7.97 5.87 27.82
CA ILE A 464 -6.77 6.69 28.08
C ILE A 464 -5.86 6.75 26.85
N SER A 465 -5.19 7.89 26.68
CA SER A 465 -4.13 8.10 25.70
C SER A 465 -2.77 8.02 26.39
N VAL A 466 -1.86 7.25 25.82
CA VAL A 466 -0.48 7.04 26.28
C VAL A 466 0.46 7.57 25.21
N ARG A 467 1.44 8.41 25.57
CA ARG A 467 2.41 8.96 24.62
C ARG A 467 3.85 8.58 24.98
N PHE A 468 4.61 8.21 23.96
CA PHE A 468 6.05 7.96 24.02
C PHE A 468 6.70 8.45 22.71
N GLY A 469 7.63 9.40 22.81
CA GLY A 469 8.18 10.06 21.61
C GLY A 469 7.07 10.72 20.78
N GLU A 470 7.03 10.40 19.49
CA GLU A 470 6.00 10.84 18.54
C GLU A 470 4.78 9.92 18.51
N THR A 471 4.87 8.73 19.11
CA THR A 471 3.81 7.73 19.10
C THR A 471 2.73 8.05 20.13
N ILE A 472 1.49 8.01 19.67
CA ILE A 472 0.28 8.15 20.48
C ILE A 472 -0.45 6.81 20.50
N ILE A 473 -0.77 6.29 21.67
CA ILE A 473 -1.51 5.04 21.83
C ILE A 473 -2.82 5.36 22.55
N ASP A 474 -3.92 5.31 21.83
CA ASP A 474 -5.25 5.56 22.38
C ASP A 474 -5.93 4.23 22.68
N ILE A 475 -6.23 4.01 23.95
CA ILE A 475 -6.81 2.77 24.46
C ILE A 475 -8.23 3.07 24.88
N HIS A 476 -9.19 2.53 24.14
CA HIS A 476 -10.61 2.55 24.43
C HIS A 476 -11.02 1.22 25.06
N THR A 477 -11.79 1.28 26.14
CA THR A 477 -12.25 0.07 26.82
C THR A 477 -13.56 -0.44 26.25
N ARG A 478 -13.73 -1.76 26.20
CA ARG A 478 -14.93 -2.40 25.63
C ARG A 478 -16.24 -1.95 26.27
N ASN A 479 -16.21 -1.68 27.58
CA ASN A 479 -17.39 -1.31 28.37
C ASN A 479 -17.51 0.22 28.60
N GLY A 480 -16.65 1.02 27.98
CA GLY A 480 -16.60 2.47 28.18
C GLY A 480 -16.08 2.91 29.55
N GLN A 481 -15.42 2.02 30.29
CA GLN A 481 -14.72 2.34 31.52
C GLN A 481 -13.53 3.27 31.26
N ARG A 482 -13.52 4.41 31.94
CA ARG A 482 -12.33 5.27 31.94
C ARG A 482 -11.14 4.58 32.61
N LEU A 483 -9.96 4.70 31.99
CA LEU A 483 -8.69 4.29 32.55
C LEU A 483 -7.92 5.48 33.14
N ASP A 484 -7.04 5.16 34.08
CA ASP A 484 -6.09 6.12 34.65
C ASP A 484 -4.68 5.52 34.72
N ALA A 485 -3.67 6.37 34.95
CA ALA A 485 -2.26 5.98 34.93
C ALA A 485 -1.91 4.85 35.93
N SER A 486 -2.70 4.63 36.98
CA SER A 486 -2.44 3.54 37.94
C SER A 486 -2.73 2.14 37.39
N HIS A 487 -3.45 2.05 36.26
CA HIS A 487 -3.65 0.79 35.53
C HIS A 487 -2.39 0.36 34.76
N PHE A 488 -1.40 1.26 34.64
CA PHE A 488 -0.14 1.00 33.95
C PHE A 488 0.95 0.80 35.00
N THR A 489 1.65 -0.32 34.88
CA THR A 489 2.77 -0.66 35.77
C THR A 489 3.94 -1.13 34.94
N ASP A 490 5.12 -1.23 35.56
CA ASP A 490 6.32 -1.69 34.87
C ASP A 490 6.21 -3.15 34.38
N ALA A 491 5.19 -3.90 34.80
CA ALA A 491 4.89 -5.24 34.28
C ALA A 491 4.51 -5.25 32.79
N MET A 492 4.18 -4.10 32.19
CA MET A 492 3.93 -3.96 30.75
C MET A 492 5.23 -3.91 29.93
N PHE A 493 6.40 -3.85 30.57
CA PHE A 493 7.72 -3.99 29.95
C PHE A 493 8.30 -5.36 30.33
N SER A 494 7.61 -6.41 29.87
CA SER A 494 7.86 -7.78 30.30
C SER A 494 9.20 -8.34 29.80
N LEU A 495 9.69 -7.81 28.68
CA LEU A 495 10.89 -8.27 28.00
C LEU A 495 11.67 -7.08 27.46
N THR A 496 12.95 -7.01 27.79
CA THR A 496 13.77 -5.90 27.37
C THR A 496 14.43 -6.21 26.03
N HIS A 497 14.00 -5.51 24.96
CA HIS A 497 14.60 -5.59 23.63
C HIS A 497 15.75 -4.59 23.46
N TYR A 498 16.81 -5.06 22.80
CA TYR A 498 17.92 -4.27 22.30
C TYR A 498 18.03 -4.45 20.79
N GLN A 499 18.24 -3.34 20.09
CA GLN A 499 18.51 -3.40 18.66
C GLN A 499 19.86 -4.10 18.45
N PRO A 500 19.90 -5.23 17.71
CA PRO A 500 21.16 -5.82 17.30
C PRO A 500 21.94 -4.81 16.46
N PRO A 501 23.29 -4.77 16.55
CA PRO A 501 24.10 -3.97 15.66
C PRO A 501 23.87 -4.36 14.22
N ASP A 502 23.96 -3.36 13.34
CA ASP A 502 23.95 -3.60 11.92
C ASP A 502 25.17 -4.45 11.56
N VAL A 503 24.92 -5.68 11.13
CA VAL A 503 25.96 -6.63 10.69
C VAL A 503 26.13 -6.61 9.17
N ARG A 504 25.46 -5.68 8.47
CA ARG A 504 25.69 -5.43 7.04
C ARG A 504 27.17 -5.14 6.81
N SER A 505 27.69 -5.67 5.71
CA SER A 505 29.08 -5.41 5.34
C SER A 505 29.23 -4.00 4.76
N THR A 506 30.31 -3.30 5.09
CA THR A 506 30.68 -2.07 4.38
C THR A 506 31.64 -2.39 3.26
N ILE A 507 31.28 -2.01 2.04
CA ILE A 507 32.07 -2.20 0.82
C ILE A 507 32.52 -0.83 0.31
N HIS A 508 33.83 -0.72 0.07
CA HIS A 508 34.46 0.51 -0.41
C HIS A 508 35.11 0.28 -1.77
N GLY A 509 34.68 1.04 -2.75
CA GLY A 509 35.33 1.24 -4.04
C GLY A 509 36.50 2.19 -3.95
N THR A 510 36.89 2.73 -5.08
CA THR A 510 38.08 3.54 -5.30
C THR A 510 37.76 4.78 -6.12
N ALA A 511 38.76 5.48 -6.65
CA ALA A 511 38.53 6.65 -7.50
C ALA A 511 38.57 6.32 -9.00
N VAL A 512 38.41 5.04 -9.35
CA VAL A 512 38.27 4.54 -10.73
C VAL A 512 37.11 3.56 -10.76
N GLY A 513 36.54 3.34 -11.95
CA GLY A 513 35.39 2.43 -12.10
C GLY A 513 35.65 1.03 -11.54
N ASP A 514 34.79 0.63 -10.63
CA ASP A 514 34.80 -0.60 -9.86
C ASP A 514 33.57 -1.47 -10.18
N VAL A 515 33.66 -2.75 -9.83
CA VAL A 515 32.50 -3.66 -9.81
C VAL A 515 32.30 -4.09 -8.37
N LEU A 516 31.25 -3.58 -7.73
CA LEU A 516 30.94 -3.79 -6.33
C LEU A 516 29.70 -4.68 -6.21
N THR A 517 29.69 -5.56 -5.21
CA THR A 517 28.57 -6.48 -4.98
C THR A 517 28.32 -6.57 -3.49
N ALA A 518 27.14 -6.16 -3.05
CA ALA A 518 26.69 -6.26 -1.67
C ALA A 518 26.84 -7.70 -1.16
N SER A 519 27.22 -7.82 0.10
CA SER A 519 27.14 -9.08 0.82
C SER A 519 25.68 -9.51 0.95
N ARG A 520 25.49 -10.82 1.09
CA ARG A 520 24.19 -11.47 1.23
C ARG A 520 23.40 -11.07 2.48
N GLY A 521 24.01 -10.33 3.41
CA GLY A 521 23.38 -9.83 4.63
C GLY A 521 22.89 -8.39 4.53
N GLY A 522 22.81 -7.82 3.33
CA GLY A 522 22.72 -6.38 3.09
C GLY A 522 24.09 -5.70 3.28
N SER A 523 24.26 -4.51 2.73
CA SER A 523 25.52 -3.78 2.72
C SER A 523 25.34 -2.27 2.70
N THR A 524 26.36 -1.58 3.19
CA THR A 524 26.62 -0.19 2.84
C THR A 524 27.70 -0.19 1.76
N VAL A 525 27.37 0.24 0.54
CA VAL A 525 28.30 0.25 -0.61
C VAL A 525 28.64 1.69 -0.98
N TYR A 526 29.94 1.98 -1.11
CA TYR A 526 30.44 3.27 -1.59
C TYR A 526 31.29 3.06 -2.84
N GLY A 527 30.87 3.53 -4.01
CA GLY A 527 31.65 3.53 -5.26
C GLY A 527 32.78 4.56 -5.23
N TYR A 528 32.45 5.78 -4.80
CA TYR A 528 33.27 6.99 -4.73
C TYR A 528 33.50 7.70 -6.06
N GLY A 529 34.31 7.15 -6.98
CA GLY A 529 34.65 7.88 -8.20
C GLY A 529 35.01 6.97 -9.37
N GLY A 530 34.70 7.42 -10.59
CA GLY A 530 34.76 6.59 -11.80
C GLY A 530 33.43 5.92 -12.07
N ASP A 531 33.26 5.36 -13.27
CA ASP A 531 32.00 4.72 -13.68
C ASP A 531 31.90 3.33 -13.05
N ASP A 532 31.12 3.22 -11.98
CA ASP A 532 30.99 2.03 -11.15
C ASP A 532 29.83 1.13 -11.60
N THR A 533 29.94 -0.17 -11.34
CA THR A 533 28.81 -1.10 -11.44
C THR A 533 28.55 -1.72 -10.08
N ILE A 534 27.40 -1.42 -9.50
CA ILE A 534 27.04 -1.82 -8.14
C ILE A 534 25.84 -2.76 -8.20
N PHE A 535 26.01 -3.95 -7.60
CA PHE A 535 24.93 -4.91 -7.39
C PHE A 535 24.62 -4.96 -5.90
N GLY A 536 23.42 -4.58 -5.50
CA GLY A 536 22.90 -4.82 -4.17
C GLY A 536 22.45 -6.29 -4.00
N SER A 537 21.64 -6.53 -2.98
CA SER A 537 21.28 -7.84 -2.47
C SER A 537 19.77 -8.07 -2.57
N ALA A 538 19.21 -8.88 -1.68
CA ALA A 538 17.76 -9.11 -1.60
C ALA A 538 17.22 -8.64 -0.24
N LEU A 539 17.94 -7.69 0.35
CA LEU A 539 17.72 -7.08 1.65
C LEU A 539 18.08 -5.61 1.52
N ASP A 540 17.43 -4.79 2.33
CA ASP A 540 17.70 -3.35 2.44
C ASP A 540 19.20 -3.02 2.44
N ASP A 541 19.64 -2.40 1.36
CA ASP A 541 20.99 -1.95 1.04
C ASP A 541 21.08 -0.42 1.08
N PHE A 542 22.29 0.07 1.30
CA PHE A 542 22.59 1.49 1.31
C PHE A 542 23.72 1.77 0.35
N ILE A 543 23.40 2.32 -0.82
CA ILE A 543 24.28 2.41 -1.96
C ILE A 543 24.60 3.88 -2.25
N HIS A 544 25.88 4.18 -2.41
CA HIS A 544 26.37 5.44 -2.94
C HIS A 544 27.23 5.15 -4.18
N GLY A 545 26.80 5.59 -5.36
CA GLY A 545 27.61 5.56 -6.58
C GLY A 545 28.83 6.47 -6.44
N GLY A 546 28.59 7.79 -6.39
CA GLY A 546 29.63 8.79 -6.19
C GLY A 546 29.77 9.68 -7.41
N MET A 547 31.00 9.90 -7.89
CA MET A 547 31.23 10.64 -9.13
C MET A 547 31.45 9.66 -10.28
N GLY A 548 30.73 9.77 -11.37
CA GLY A 548 30.85 8.80 -12.47
C GLY A 548 29.51 8.62 -13.14
N SER A 549 29.48 7.90 -14.25
CA SER A 549 28.22 7.39 -14.80
C SER A 549 28.05 5.95 -14.31
N ASP A 550 27.37 5.81 -13.18
CA ASP A 550 27.29 4.58 -12.42
C ASP A 550 26.10 3.72 -12.86
N SER A 551 26.24 2.40 -12.73
CA SER A 551 25.15 1.45 -12.95
C SER A 551 24.84 0.74 -11.63
N VAL A 552 23.68 1.03 -11.05
CA VAL A 552 23.22 0.47 -9.78
C VAL A 552 22.01 -0.43 -10.02
N LEU A 553 22.10 -1.66 -9.54
CA LEU A 553 20.97 -2.58 -9.38
C LEU A 553 20.86 -2.87 -7.89
N ALA A 554 19.92 -2.24 -7.18
CA ALA A 554 19.83 -2.34 -5.72
C ALA A 554 19.26 -3.69 -5.27
N GLY A 555 18.19 -4.17 -5.93
CA GLY A 555 17.74 -5.56 -5.81
C GLY A 555 16.38 -5.66 -5.11
N ASP A 556 16.16 -6.71 -4.33
CA ASP A 556 14.95 -6.74 -3.49
C ASP A 556 15.27 -6.09 -2.14
N GLY A 557 14.28 -5.54 -1.44
CA GLY A 557 14.45 -4.86 -0.15
C GLY A 557 14.04 -3.40 -0.24
N ASN A 558 13.94 -2.74 0.91
CA ASN A 558 13.72 -1.29 0.93
C ASN A 558 15.09 -0.61 0.93
N ASP A 559 15.58 -0.32 -0.26
CA ASP A 559 16.92 0.16 -0.51
C ASP A 559 17.01 1.70 -0.43
N THR A 560 18.21 2.18 -0.15
CA THR A 560 18.52 3.62 -0.26
C THR A 560 19.69 3.80 -1.21
N VAL A 561 19.45 4.48 -2.32
CA VAL A 561 20.43 4.70 -3.39
C VAL A 561 20.69 6.20 -3.56
N TRP A 562 21.97 6.58 -3.49
CA TRP A 562 22.46 7.85 -4.01
C TRP A 562 23.34 7.60 -5.24
N GLY A 563 22.90 8.06 -6.41
CA GLY A 563 23.70 7.99 -7.64
C GLY A 563 24.94 8.86 -7.52
N GLY A 564 24.74 10.17 -7.36
CA GLY A 564 25.77 11.16 -7.11
C GLY A 564 25.89 12.15 -8.27
N ALA A 565 26.98 12.11 -9.03
CA ALA A 565 27.18 13.05 -10.13
C ALA A 565 27.68 12.34 -11.37
N GLY A 566 27.03 12.59 -12.51
CA GLY A 566 27.22 11.92 -13.78
C GLY A 566 25.90 11.28 -14.22
N ASN A 567 25.89 10.61 -15.37
CA ASN A 567 24.67 10.04 -15.92
C ASN A 567 24.49 8.62 -15.44
N ASP A 568 23.69 8.44 -14.41
CA ASP A 568 23.54 7.19 -13.68
C ASP A 568 22.38 6.35 -14.24
N LEU A 569 22.56 5.03 -14.13
CA LEU A 569 21.59 4.01 -14.48
C LEU A 569 21.19 3.27 -13.21
N ILE A 570 20.03 3.57 -12.65
CA ILE A 570 19.58 3.05 -11.35
C ILE A 570 18.35 2.18 -11.52
N ARG A 571 18.33 1.03 -10.85
CA ARG A 571 17.15 0.18 -10.63
C ARG A 571 17.01 -0.07 -9.13
N GLY A 572 15.89 0.37 -8.55
CA GLY A 572 15.52 0.09 -7.16
C GLY A 572 15.28 -1.40 -6.99
N GLY A 573 14.22 -1.90 -7.62
CA GLY A 573 13.86 -3.29 -7.63
C GLY A 573 12.59 -3.50 -6.81
N ALA A 574 12.49 -4.58 -6.03
CA ALA A 574 11.26 -4.87 -5.29
C ALA A 574 11.35 -4.40 -3.84
N GLY A 575 10.50 -3.46 -3.42
CA GLY A 575 10.45 -2.90 -2.07
C GLY A 575 10.17 -1.40 -2.13
N ASP A 576 9.90 -0.77 -0.97
CA ASP A 576 9.66 0.68 -0.95
C ASP A 576 11.01 1.41 -0.89
N ASP A 577 11.52 1.86 -2.03
CA ASP A 577 12.87 2.38 -2.20
C ASP A 577 12.98 3.91 -2.06
N LEU A 578 14.17 4.36 -1.66
CA LEU A 578 14.57 5.76 -1.70
C LEU A 578 15.72 5.94 -2.70
N VAL A 579 15.43 6.59 -3.82
CA VAL A 579 16.43 6.87 -4.87
C VAL A 579 16.66 8.37 -5.00
N LEU A 580 17.92 8.78 -4.88
CA LEU A 580 18.39 10.15 -5.13
C LEU A 580 19.51 10.10 -6.18
N ALA A 581 19.18 10.36 -7.44
CA ALA A 581 20.10 10.13 -8.55
C ALA A 581 21.20 11.21 -8.62
N GLY A 582 20.87 12.48 -8.46
CA GLY A 582 21.84 13.56 -8.28
C GLY A 582 22.07 14.37 -9.56
N GLU A 583 23.26 14.87 -9.84
CA GLU A 583 23.46 15.76 -11.00
C GLU A 583 23.87 14.97 -12.25
N GLY A 584 23.14 15.08 -13.35
CA GLY A 584 23.44 14.41 -14.61
C GLY A 584 22.17 13.94 -15.29
N ASN A 585 22.26 13.38 -16.50
CA ASN A 585 21.07 12.84 -17.17
C ASN A 585 20.90 11.37 -16.81
N ASP A 586 20.07 11.11 -15.83
CA ASP A 586 19.90 9.83 -15.18
C ASP A 586 18.77 9.01 -15.81
N THR A 587 18.82 7.69 -15.60
CA THR A 587 17.72 6.79 -15.94
C THR A 587 17.44 5.86 -14.78
N ILE A 588 16.23 5.94 -14.25
CA ILE A 588 15.83 5.34 -12.98
C ILE A 588 14.58 4.49 -13.19
N TRP A 589 14.58 3.28 -12.65
CA TRP A 589 13.38 2.45 -12.47
C TRP A 589 13.18 2.19 -10.98
N GLY A 590 12.01 2.52 -10.45
CA GLY A 590 11.54 2.11 -9.12
C GLY A 590 11.31 0.60 -9.06
N GLU A 591 10.49 0.11 -10.00
CA GLU A 591 10.02 -1.28 -10.13
C GLU A 591 8.81 -1.57 -9.21
N ASP A 592 8.85 -2.58 -8.32
CA ASP A 592 7.67 -2.95 -7.52
C ASP A 592 7.78 -2.34 -6.10
N GLY A 593 6.94 -1.38 -5.72
CA GLY A 593 6.95 -0.80 -4.37
C GLY A 593 6.41 0.63 -4.32
N ASP A 594 6.12 1.17 -3.13
CA ASP A 594 5.78 2.60 -3.00
C ASP A 594 7.07 3.45 -2.93
N ASP A 595 7.60 3.90 -4.06
CA ASP A 595 8.94 4.48 -4.15
C ASP A 595 8.99 6.00 -3.96
N LEU A 596 10.14 6.48 -3.46
CA LEU A 596 10.48 7.90 -3.38
C LEU A 596 11.72 8.19 -4.23
N ILE A 597 11.50 8.84 -5.37
CA ILE A 597 12.54 9.10 -6.37
C ILE A 597 12.75 10.61 -6.56
N GLY A 598 14.01 11.05 -6.53
CA GLY A 598 14.41 12.41 -6.87
C GLY A 598 15.65 12.45 -7.75
N ALA A 599 15.59 13.13 -8.89
CA ALA A 599 16.71 13.20 -9.83
C ALA A 599 17.50 14.52 -9.81
N GLU A 600 17.15 15.50 -8.98
CA GLU A 600 17.87 16.78 -8.81
C GLU A 600 18.06 17.63 -10.08
N GLY A 601 19.04 17.36 -10.95
CA GLY A 601 19.31 18.22 -12.09
C GLY A 601 19.91 17.48 -13.27
N GLY A 602 19.36 17.67 -14.45
CA GLY A 602 19.57 16.79 -15.59
C GLY A 602 18.38 16.79 -16.53
N ASN A 603 18.49 16.04 -17.62
CA ASN A 603 17.31 15.67 -18.40
C ASN A 603 17.07 14.18 -18.19
N ASP A 604 16.23 13.86 -17.22
CA ASP A 604 16.14 12.56 -16.59
C ASP A 604 15.01 11.70 -17.17
N ARG A 605 15.14 10.39 -16.98
CA ARG A 605 14.09 9.41 -17.30
C ARG A 605 13.79 8.62 -16.05
N ILE A 606 12.57 8.74 -15.53
CA ILE A 606 12.17 8.13 -14.28
C ILE A 606 10.90 7.32 -14.51
N TYR A 607 10.95 6.06 -14.13
CA TYR A 607 9.82 5.13 -14.18
C TYR A 607 9.55 4.65 -12.74
N GLY A 608 8.36 4.91 -12.19
CA GLY A 608 7.90 4.39 -10.90
C GLY A 608 7.59 2.89 -10.99
N ASP A 609 6.87 2.52 -12.06
CA ASP A 609 6.38 1.17 -12.38
C ASP A 609 5.16 0.76 -11.55
N ALA A 610 5.26 -0.01 -10.45
CA ALA A 610 4.09 -0.51 -9.73
C ALA A 610 4.11 -0.13 -8.25
N GLY A 611 3.13 0.66 -7.81
CA GLY A 611 3.06 1.17 -6.45
C GLY A 611 2.46 2.57 -6.43
N ASN A 612 2.41 3.22 -5.27
CA ASN A 612 2.00 4.62 -5.17
C ASN A 612 3.24 5.48 -5.01
N ASP A 613 3.81 5.87 -6.14
CA ASP A 613 5.13 6.46 -6.23
C ASP A 613 5.11 7.97 -6.01
N ARG A 614 6.25 8.47 -5.54
CA ARG A 614 6.50 9.91 -5.44
C ARG A 614 7.77 10.25 -6.20
N ILE A 615 7.59 10.87 -7.35
CA ILE A 615 8.66 11.17 -8.31
C ILE A 615 8.87 12.68 -8.41
N ASN A 616 10.13 13.11 -8.33
CA ASN A 616 10.55 14.49 -8.54
C ASN A 616 11.68 14.54 -9.58
N GLY A 617 11.39 15.11 -10.77
CA GLY A 617 12.36 15.29 -11.86
C GLY A 617 13.48 16.22 -11.45
N GLY A 618 13.14 17.47 -11.13
CA GLY A 618 14.09 18.42 -10.57
C GLY A 618 14.35 19.58 -11.52
N ALA A 619 15.48 19.61 -12.21
CA ALA A 619 15.80 20.73 -13.09
C ALA A 619 16.35 20.23 -14.42
N GLY A 620 15.72 20.62 -15.51
CA GLY A 620 15.99 20.23 -16.89
C GLY A 620 14.75 19.60 -17.49
N ASP A 621 14.84 19.10 -18.73
CA ASP A 621 13.67 18.57 -19.44
C ASP A 621 13.54 17.07 -19.15
N ASP A 622 12.68 16.73 -18.20
CA ASP A 622 12.53 15.40 -17.61
C ASP A 622 11.38 14.60 -18.22
N HIS A 623 11.49 13.28 -18.12
CA HIS A 623 10.44 12.34 -18.48
C HIS A 623 10.11 11.45 -17.28
N LEU A 624 8.91 11.61 -16.75
CA LEU A 624 8.42 10.95 -15.54
C LEU A 624 7.23 10.05 -15.90
N GLU A 625 7.25 8.79 -15.49
CA GLU A 625 6.15 7.83 -15.65
C GLU A 625 5.86 7.19 -14.29
N GLY A 626 4.65 7.35 -13.77
CA GLY A 626 4.20 6.77 -12.50
C GLY A 626 4.01 5.26 -12.63
N GLY A 627 3.08 4.86 -13.50
CA GLY A 627 2.82 3.47 -13.82
C GLY A 627 1.49 3.00 -13.23
N ALA A 628 1.48 2.00 -12.36
CA ALA A 628 0.26 1.46 -11.77
C ALA A 628 0.16 1.80 -10.28
N GLY A 629 -0.89 2.51 -9.89
CA GLY A 629 -1.14 2.97 -8.53
C GLY A 629 -1.48 4.45 -8.53
N ASN A 630 -1.58 5.06 -7.35
CA ASN A 630 -1.93 6.47 -7.23
C ASN A 630 -0.66 7.30 -7.00
N ASP A 631 -0.11 7.81 -8.10
CA ASP A 631 1.23 8.38 -8.16
C ASP A 631 1.23 9.90 -7.97
N ARG A 632 2.40 10.43 -7.61
CA ARG A 632 2.63 11.87 -7.50
C ARG A 632 3.90 12.28 -8.23
N LEU A 633 3.73 12.95 -9.36
CA LEU A 633 4.79 13.39 -10.26
C LEU A 633 4.98 14.90 -10.14
N PHE A 634 6.24 15.33 -9.99
CA PHE A 634 6.64 16.73 -9.96
C PHE A 634 7.78 16.96 -10.96
N GLY A 635 7.54 17.68 -12.06
CA GLY A 635 8.60 17.99 -13.05
C GLY A 635 9.56 19.06 -12.54
N MET A 636 9.00 20.11 -11.92
CA MET A 636 9.63 21.26 -11.28
C MET A 636 10.20 22.31 -12.24
N GLY A 637 11.18 21.98 -13.07
CA GLY A 637 12.02 22.99 -13.69
C GLY A 637 12.56 22.64 -15.05
N GLY A 638 11.74 22.65 -16.08
CA GLY A 638 12.16 22.52 -17.47
C GLY A 638 10.93 22.38 -18.33
N ASN A 639 11.04 21.74 -19.50
CA ASN A 639 9.88 21.32 -20.28
C ASN A 639 9.71 19.81 -20.08
N ASP A 640 8.87 19.44 -19.13
CA ASP A 640 8.76 18.09 -18.62
C ASP A 640 7.65 17.31 -19.31
N THR A 641 7.82 15.99 -19.41
CA THR A 641 6.77 15.05 -19.83
C THR A 641 6.41 14.15 -18.65
N MET A 642 5.19 14.25 -18.16
CA MET A 642 4.66 13.48 -17.04
C MET A 642 3.55 12.55 -17.51
N ILE A 643 3.66 11.28 -17.15
CA ILE A 643 2.70 10.22 -17.46
C ILE A 643 2.23 9.61 -16.14
N GLY A 644 0.95 9.77 -15.78
CA GLY A 644 0.36 9.19 -14.56
C GLY A 644 0.34 7.68 -14.65
N GLY A 645 -0.57 7.16 -15.46
CA GLY A 645 -0.63 5.75 -15.81
C GLY A 645 -2.00 5.18 -15.47
N ALA A 646 -2.09 4.30 -14.48
CA ALA A 646 -3.34 3.72 -14.04
C ALA A 646 -3.55 3.98 -12.56
N GLY A 647 -4.57 4.75 -12.21
CA GLY A 647 -4.88 5.11 -10.82
C GLY A 647 -5.30 6.57 -10.72
N ASP A 648 -5.58 7.04 -9.50
CA ASP A 648 -5.89 8.47 -9.31
C ASP A 648 -4.58 9.24 -9.05
N ASP A 649 -4.06 9.92 -10.08
CA ASP A 649 -2.72 10.50 -10.09
C ASP A 649 -2.71 12.02 -9.82
N LEU A 650 -1.54 12.51 -9.38
CA LEU A 650 -1.27 13.95 -9.27
C LEU A 650 -0.02 14.30 -10.08
N LEU A 651 -0.21 15.06 -11.16
CA LEU A 651 0.88 15.58 -12.00
C LEU A 651 0.96 17.10 -11.82
N LEU A 652 2.14 17.60 -11.44
CA LEU A 652 2.32 19.02 -11.15
C LEU A 652 3.62 19.56 -11.71
N ASP A 653 3.49 20.63 -12.51
CA ASP A 653 4.55 21.57 -12.78
C ASP A 653 4.14 23.01 -12.42
N LEU A 654 5.14 23.89 -12.33
CA LEU A 654 4.95 25.31 -12.09
C LEU A 654 5.46 26.18 -13.24
N ASN A 655 6.33 25.68 -14.13
CA ASN A 655 6.89 26.45 -15.23
C ASN A 655 7.24 25.56 -16.43
N GLY A 656 7.44 26.16 -17.60
CA GLY A 656 7.88 25.45 -18.81
C GLY A 656 6.72 25.05 -19.71
N ASP A 657 7.04 24.63 -20.94
CA ASP A 657 6.07 24.10 -21.90
C ASP A 657 5.98 22.57 -21.69
N ASN A 658 5.11 22.12 -20.80
CA ASN A 658 5.06 20.73 -20.32
C ASN A 658 4.04 19.87 -21.07
N VAL A 659 4.15 18.55 -20.88
CA VAL A 659 3.22 17.56 -21.41
C VAL A 659 2.74 16.66 -20.27
N PHE A 660 1.43 16.63 -20.05
CA PHE A 660 0.74 15.81 -19.07
C PHE A 660 -0.08 14.76 -19.80
N ILE A 661 0.11 13.49 -19.46
CA ILE A 661 -0.59 12.35 -20.06
C ILE A 661 -1.09 11.45 -18.94
N ASP A 662 -2.32 11.00 -19.06
CA ASP A 662 -2.85 9.91 -18.25
C ASP A 662 -3.74 9.01 -19.11
N LEU A 663 -4.11 7.83 -18.59
CA LEU A 663 -4.89 6.84 -19.32
C LEU A 663 -6.28 6.63 -18.70
N ASP A 664 -6.31 6.35 -17.40
CA ASP A 664 -7.54 6.01 -16.65
C ASP A 664 -7.40 6.51 -15.20
N GLY A 665 -8.47 7.09 -14.62
CA GLY A 665 -8.53 7.46 -13.20
C GLY A 665 -9.01 8.89 -12.97
N ASN A 666 -9.29 9.27 -11.72
CA ASN A 666 -9.72 10.65 -11.41
C ASN A 666 -8.50 11.47 -11.03
N SER A 667 -7.82 12.02 -12.02
CA SER A 667 -6.50 12.60 -11.89
C SER A 667 -6.51 14.12 -11.78
N MET A 668 -5.43 14.65 -11.22
CA MET A 668 -5.24 16.08 -11.03
C MET A 668 -3.99 16.55 -11.76
N MET A 669 -4.15 17.49 -12.71
CA MET A 669 -3.07 18.00 -13.53
C MET A 669 -2.95 19.53 -13.42
N PHE A 670 -1.73 20.02 -13.16
CA PHE A 670 -1.45 21.45 -13.01
C PHE A 670 -0.20 21.86 -13.81
N GLY A 671 -0.36 22.67 -14.86
CA GLY A 671 0.72 23.10 -15.77
C GLY A 671 1.55 24.28 -15.29
N GLY A 672 0.86 25.29 -14.72
CA GLY A 672 1.54 26.43 -14.13
C GLY A 672 1.77 27.54 -15.15
N ALA A 673 2.98 27.68 -15.69
CA ALA A 673 3.32 28.78 -16.60
C ALA A 673 4.11 28.28 -17.81
N GLY A 674 3.58 28.48 -19.01
CA GLY A 674 4.12 28.01 -20.28
C GLY A 674 2.97 27.60 -21.20
N ASN A 675 3.28 27.01 -22.34
CA ASN A 675 2.26 26.48 -23.26
C ASN A 675 2.21 24.96 -23.07
N ASP A 676 1.37 24.54 -22.14
CA ASP A 676 1.27 23.18 -21.67
C ASP A 676 0.33 22.35 -22.55
N ARG A 677 0.50 21.02 -22.54
CA ARG A 677 -0.40 20.06 -23.20
C ARG A 677 -0.90 19.04 -22.21
N PHE A 678 -2.21 18.80 -22.19
CA PHE A 678 -2.85 17.83 -21.33
C PHE A 678 -3.63 16.80 -22.16
N HIS A 679 -3.52 15.54 -21.76
CA HIS A 679 -4.32 14.42 -22.24
C HIS A 679 -4.69 13.57 -21.02
N ALA A 680 -5.89 13.74 -20.47
CA ALA A 680 -6.25 13.13 -19.19
C ALA A 680 -6.87 11.72 -19.31
N GLY A 681 -7.61 11.44 -20.38
CA GLY A 681 -8.09 10.09 -20.67
C GLY A 681 -9.50 9.84 -20.14
N ASP A 682 -9.76 8.65 -19.58
CA ASP A 682 -11.06 8.34 -18.97
C ASP A 682 -11.02 8.59 -17.45
N GLY A 683 -12.00 9.31 -16.88
CA GLY A 683 -12.16 9.56 -15.45
C GLY A 683 -12.76 10.94 -15.15
N ASP A 684 -13.10 11.22 -13.88
CA ASP A 684 -13.56 12.57 -13.50
C ASP A 684 -12.34 13.43 -13.11
N ASP A 685 -11.75 14.14 -14.08
CA ASP A 685 -10.47 14.82 -13.94
C ASP A 685 -10.56 16.27 -13.45
N THR A 686 -9.46 16.76 -12.89
CA THR A 686 -9.28 18.19 -12.57
C THR A 686 -8.03 18.72 -13.24
N ILE A 687 -8.23 19.61 -14.22
CA ILE A 687 -7.16 20.14 -15.06
C ILE A 687 -7.06 21.65 -14.88
N ARG A 688 -5.83 22.15 -14.72
CA ARG A 688 -5.54 23.58 -14.72
C ARG A 688 -4.32 23.87 -15.60
N GLY A 689 -4.56 24.53 -16.73
CA GLY A 689 -3.53 24.97 -17.67
C GLY A 689 -2.57 25.95 -17.00
N GLY A 690 -3.05 27.16 -16.73
CA GLY A 690 -2.32 28.14 -15.94
C GLY A 690 -2.09 29.43 -16.72
N ALA A 691 -0.85 29.72 -17.10
CA ALA A 691 -0.52 30.94 -17.82
C ALA A 691 0.27 30.62 -19.08
N GLY A 692 -0.23 31.03 -20.24
CA GLY A 692 0.31 30.70 -21.56
C GLY A 692 -0.79 30.12 -22.43
N ASN A 693 -0.46 29.64 -23.62
CA ASN A 693 -1.48 29.14 -24.55
C ASN A 693 -1.53 27.61 -24.46
N ASP A 694 -2.45 27.10 -23.66
CA ASP A 694 -2.51 25.70 -23.29
C ASP A 694 -3.39 24.89 -24.24
N TRP A 695 -3.07 23.61 -24.39
CA TRP A 695 -3.90 22.65 -25.13
C TRP A 695 -4.39 21.57 -24.16
N ILE A 696 -5.69 21.49 -23.95
CA ILE A 696 -6.31 20.57 -22.99
C ILE A 696 -7.24 19.60 -23.72
N GLU A 697 -6.99 18.30 -23.59
CA GLU A 697 -7.91 17.22 -23.96
C GLU A 697 -8.23 16.43 -22.68
N ALA A 698 -9.43 16.64 -22.12
CA ALA A 698 -9.79 16.00 -20.86
C ALA A 698 -10.19 14.54 -21.08
N GLY A 699 -11.13 14.28 -22.00
CA GLY A 699 -11.36 12.92 -22.50
C GLY A 699 -12.76 12.45 -22.18
N GLY A 700 -12.93 11.48 -21.28
CA GLY A 700 -14.26 10.99 -20.91
C GLY A 700 -14.44 11.00 -19.40
N GLY A 701 -15.63 11.30 -18.91
CA GLY A 701 -15.92 11.47 -17.50
C GLY A 701 -16.40 12.89 -17.22
N ARG A 702 -16.63 13.23 -15.96
CA ARG A 702 -17.10 14.57 -15.59
C ARG A 702 -15.93 15.44 -15.14
N ASP A 703 -15.47 16.28 -16.05
CA ASP A 703 -14.22 17.00 -15.87
C ASP A 703 -14.42 18.42 -15.33
N ASN A 704 -13.39 18.91 -14.64
CA ASN A 704 -13.31 20.28 -14.15
C ASN A 704 -12.04 20.95 -14.70
N ILE A 705 -12.24 21.81 -15.69
CA ILE A 705 -11.18 22.38 -16.52
C ILE A 705 -11.09 23.88 -16.31
N LEU A 706 -9.86 24.36 -16.09
CA LEU A 706 -9.54 25.78 -16.04
C LEU A 706 -8.34 26.09 -16.95
N GLY A 707 -8.58 26.73 -18.10
CA GLY A 707 -7.51 27.22 -18.99
C GLY A 707 -6.66 28.29 -18.30
N ALA A 708 -7.34 29.27 -17.70
CA ALA A 708 -6.80 30.45 -17.05
C ALA A 708 -6.31 31.53 -18.02
N ALA A 709 -5.04 31.96 -17.98
CA ALA A 709 -4.62 33.15 -18.72
C ALA A 709 -3.88 32.75 -19.99
N GLY A 710 -4.43 33.01 -21.16
CA GLY A 710 -3.93 32.33 -22.35
C GLY A 710 -4.69 32.64 -23.62
N HIS A 711 -4.27 32.01 -24.71
CA HIS A 711 -5.18 31.71 -25.81
C HIS A 711 -5.26 30.19 -25.87
N ASP A 712 -6.18 29.66 -25.11
CA ASP A 712 -6.25 28.24 -24.78
C ASP A 712 -7.11 27.50 -25.81
N THR A 713 -6.81 26.21 -25.99
CA THR A 713 -7.63 25.29 -26.78
C THR A 713 -8.05 24.15 -25.88
N ILE A 714 -9.35 24.01 -25.63
CA ILE A 714 -9.90 23.09 -24.63
C ILE A 714 -10.93 22.18 -25.30
N PHE A 715 -10.77 20.88 -25.10
CA PHE A 715 -11.73 19.83 -25.47
C PHE A 715 -12.15 19.11 -24.18
N GLY A 716 -13.41 19.23 -23.78
CA GLY A 716 -14.01 18.52 -22.64
C GLY A 716 -14.11 17.04 -22.94
N GLY A 717 -14.79 16.70 -24.04
CA GLY A 717 -14.86 15.35 -24.57
C GLY A 717 -16.20 14.71 -24.25
N ALA A 718 -16.28 13.69 -23.40
CA ALA A 718 -17.53 12.98 -23.12
C ALA A 718 -17.89 13.00 -21.63
N GLY A 719 -18.94 13.70 -21.24
CA GLY A 719 -19.47 13.76 -19.89
C GLY A 719 -20.14 15.10 -19.63
N ASP A 720 -20.52 15.37 -18.38
CA ASP A 720 -21.15 16.65 -18.03
C ASP A 720 -20.08 17.60 -17.45
N ASP A 721 -19.34 18.28 -18.32
CA ASP A 721 -18.10 18.98 -17.98
C ASP A 721 -18.32 20.40 -17.43
N LEU A 722 -17.36 20.88 -16.64
CA LEU A 722 -17.25 22.27 -16.24
C LEU A 722 -15.98 22.86 -16.84
N ILE A 723 -16.14 23.82 -17.75
CA ILE A 723 -15.04 24.45 -18.47
C ILE A 723 -15.01 25.96 -18.22
N LEU A 724 -13.86 26.47 -17.78
CA LEU A 724 -13.58 27.90 -17.65
C LEU A 724 -12.36 28.23 -18.51
N GLY A 725 -12.55 28.98 -19.60
CA GLY A 725 -11.48 29.50 -20.46
C GLY A 725 -10.61 30.48 -19.69
N GLY A 726 -11.16 31.65 -19.38
CA GLY A 726 -10.50 32.69 -18.60
C GLY A 726 -10.13 33.89 -19.48
N PRO A 727 -9.08 34.66 -19.12
CA PRO A 727 -8.69 35.78 -19.96
C PRO A 727 -7.93 35.36 -21.23
N GLY A 728 -8.43 35.84 -22.36
CA GLY A 728 -7.83 35.77 -23.68
C GLY A 728 -8.69 34.97 -24.65
N ARG A 729 -8.39 35.11 -25.96
CA ARG A 729 -9.15 34.48 -27.04
C ARG A 729 -9.00 32.96 -27.05
N ASP A 730 -9.98 32.28 -26.49
CA ASP A 730 -9.99 30.84 -26.28
C ASP A 730 -10.83 30.11 -27.36
N VAL A 731 -10.52 28.83 -27.55
CA VAL A 731 -11.31 27.90 -28.35
C VAL A 731 -11.73 26.75 -27.44
N ILE A 732 -13.03 26.60 -27.22
CA ILE A 732 -13.58 25.61 -26.28
C ILE A 732 -14.62 24.73 -26.99
N GLU A 733 -14.46 23.42 -26.84
CA GLU A 733 -15.38 22.37 -27.30
C GLU A 733 -15.82 21.56 -26.08
N GLY A 734 -17.11 21.58 -25.74
CA GLY A 734 -17.72 20.80 -24.65
C GLY A 734 -17.70 19.31 -24.99
N GLY A 735 -18.38 18.95 -26.07
CA GLY A 735 -18.37 17.62 -26.63
C GLY A 735 -19.69 16.90 -26.42
N ALA A 736 -19.70 15.74 -25.77
CA ALA A 736 -20.91 14.95 -25.57
C ALA A 736 -21.32 14.93 -24.10
N GLY A 737 -22.50 15.43 -23.77
CA GLY A 737 -23.04 15.48 -22.40
C GLY A 737 -23.67 16.84 -22.14
N ASN A 738 -23.94 17.22 -20.90
CA ASN A 738 -24.55 18.53 -20.60
C ASN A 738 -23.51 19.42 -19.93
N ASP A 739 -22.88 20.26 -20.73
CA ASP A 739 -21.69 21.00 -20.34
C ASP A 739 -22.03 22.38 -19.79
N LEU A 740 -21.15 22.88 -18.94
CA LEU A 740 -21.17 24.25 -18.44
C LEU A 740 -19.87 24.95 -18.84
N ILE A 741 -19.98 25.86 -19.81
CA ILE A 741 -18.86 26.55 -20.43
C ILE A 741 -18.90 28.05 -20.12
N PHE A 742 -17.76 28.59 -19.67
CA PHE A 742 -17.51 30.02 -19.54
C PHE A 742 -16.31 30.39 -20.42
N GLY A 743 -16.52 31.22 -21.45
CA GLY A 743 -15.46 31.74 -22.33
C GLY A 743 -14.50 32.63 -21.54
N GLY A 744 -15.00 33.77 -21.08
CA GLY A 744 -14.27 34.66 -20.18
C GLY A 744 -14.14 36.06 -20.74
N GLU A 745 -12.91 36.57 -20.81
CA GLU A 745 -12.68 37.91 -21.36
C GLU A 745 -11.96 37.80 -22.70
N ASP A 746 -12.24 38.70 -23.63
CA ASP A 746 -11.80 38.73 -25.03
C ASP A 746 -12.65 37.86 -25.98
N GLU A 747 -12.29 37.79 -27.26
CA GLU A 747 -13.11 37.23 -28.33
C GLU A 747 -12.93 35.69 -28.45
N ASP A 748 -13.92 34.95 -27.95
CA ASP A 748 -13.89 33.49 -27.81
C ASP A 748 -14.69 32.74 -28.88
N LEU A 749 -14.33 31.47 -29.08
CA LEU A 749 -15.06 30.52 -29.92
C LEU A 749 -15.47 29.30 -29.11
N LEU A 750 -16.77 29.13 -28.89
CA LEU A 750 -17.35 28.15 -27.98
C LEU A 750 -18.29 27.20 -28.73
N TYR A 751 -18.16 25.89 -28.49
CA TYR A 751 -19.04 24.84 -28.99
C TYR A 751 -19.55 23.99 -27.83
N GLY A 752 -20.88 23.80 -27.73
CA GLY A 752 -21.51 22.83 -26.81
C GLY A 752 -21.45 21.41 -27.36
N ASP A 753 -21.81 21.25 -28.64
CA ASP A 753 -21.91 19.98 -29.39
C ASP A 753 -23.14 19.14 -29.00
N ASP A 754 -22.99 17.89 -28.57
CA ASP A 754 -24.12 16.98 -28.31
C ASP A 754 -24.56 17.11 -26.83
N GLY A 755 -25.65 17.80 -26.52
CA GLY A 755 -25.97 18.12 -25.12
C GLY A 755 -27.15 19.03 -24.89
N ASP A 756 -27.65 19.13 -23.66
CA ASP A 756 -28.43 20.30 -23.24
C ASP A 756 -27.47 21.25 -22.49
N ASP A 757 -26.76 22.12 -23.22
CA ASP A 757 -25.60 22.85 -22.72
C ASP A 757 -25.91 24.24 -22.13
N PHE A 758 -25.02 24.71 -21.25
CA PHE A 758 -25.04 26.06 -20.70
C PHE A 758 -23.75 26.79 -21.05
N ILE A 759 -23.84 27.77 -21.96
CA ILE A 759 -22.66 28.49 -22.47
C ILE A 759 -22.76 29.99 -22.19
N TYR A 760 -21.70 30.55 -21.61
CA TYR A 760 -21.55 31.96 -21.30
C TYR A 760 -20.31 32.52 -22.01
N GLY A 761 -20.47 33.46 -22.95
CA GLY A 761 -19.37 34.19 -23.58
C GLY A 761 -18.64 35.10 -22.57
N GLU A 762 -19.43 35.85 -21.79
CA GLU A 762 -19.03 36.81 -20.76
C GLU A 762 -18.63 38.18 -21.33
N GLY A 763 -17.37 38.46 -21.65
CA GLY A 763 -16.95 39.77 -22.14
C GLY A 763 -16.09 39.64 -23.38
N GLY A 764 -16.58 40.02 -24.54
CA GLY A 764 -15.93 39.62 -25.78
C GLY A 764 -16.76 39.96 -26.99
N ASN A 765 -16.35 39.50 -28.16
CA ASN A 765 -17.23 39.48 -29.33
C ASN A 765 -17.34 38.01 -29.73
N ASP A 766 -18.11 37.25 -28.97
CA ASP A 766 -17.97 35.81 -28.92
C ASP A 766 -18.74 35.12 -30.03
N THR A 767 -18.25 33.97 -30.47
CA THR A 767 -18.98 33.06 -31.36
C THR A 767 -19.35 31.81 -30.59
N ILE A 768 -20.64 31.58 -30.40
CA ILE A 768 -21.18 30.50 -29.57
C ILE A 768 -22.07 29.59 -30.43
N HIS A 769 -21.73 28.31 -30.47
CA HIS A 769 -22.52 27.24 -31.07
C HIS A 769 -23.10 26.35 -29.97
N GLY A 770 -24.43 26.20 -29.92
CA GLY A 770 -25.11 25.25 -29.04
C GLY A 770 -24.87 23.83 -29.52
N GLY A 771 -25.40 23.51 -30.69
CA GLY A 771 -25.20 22.20 -31.34
C GLY A 771 -26.49 21.39 -31.32
N ALA A 772 -26.44 20.17 -30.81
CA ALA A 772 -27.59 19.28 -30.76
C ALA A 772 -28.13 19.11 -29.34
N GLY A 773 -29.33 19.61 -29.10
CA GLY A 773 -30.07 19.48 -27.84
C GLY A 773 -30.71 20.80 -27.46
N ASN A 774 -31.16 21.00 -26.22
CA ASN A 774 -31.89 22.21 -25.82
C ASN A 774 -30.97 23.13 -25.02
N ASP A 775 -30.28 24.00 -25.72
CA ASP A 775 -29.17 24.75 -25.18
C ASP A 775 -29.59 26.08 -24.55
N THR A 776 -28.72 26.61 -23.71
CA THR A 776 -28.84 27.94 -23.12
C THR A 776 -27.56 28.73 -23.35
N LEU A 777 -27.62 29.68 -24.29
CA LEU A 777 -26.48 30.48 -24.76
C LEU A 777 -26.61 31.93 -24.29
N ARG A 778 -25.55 32.50 -23.72
CA ARG A 778 -25.50 33.89 -23.25
C ARG A 778 -24.23 34.58 -23.74
N GLY A 779 -24.35 35.57 -24.62
CA GLY A 779 -23.23 36.41 -25.04
C GLY A 779 -22.74 37.30 -23.89
N ASN A 780 -23.69 38.00 -23.27
CA ASN A 780 -23.50 39.00 -22.21
C ASN A 780 -22.94 40.33 -22.71
N GLY A 781 -21.65 40.45 -22.99
CA GLY A 781 -21.03 41.77 -23.20
C GLY A 781 -20.17 41.85 -24.45
N GLY A 782 -20.65 42.55 -25.47
CA GLY A 782 -19.96 42.91 -26.71
C GLY A 782 -20.81 42.50 -27.91
N ASP A 783 -20.24 42.48 -29.12
CA ASP A 783 -21.02 42.19 -30.33
C ASP A 783 -20.91 40.67 -30.65
N ASP A 784 -21.88 39.88 -30.20
CA ASP A 784 -21.80 38.42 -30.17
C ASP A 784 -22.56 37.72 -31.32
N LEU A 785 -22.13 36.51 -31.69
CA LEU A 785 -22.81 35.59 -32.60
C LEU A 785 -23.23 34.33 -31.85
N LEU A 786 -24.53 34.12 -31.67
CA LEU A 786 -25.10 32.94 -31.01
C LEU A 786 -25.88 32.09 -32.01
N LEU A 787 -25.57 30.79 -32.06
CA LEU A 787 -26.17 29.81 -32.96
C LEU A 787 -26.72 28.65 -32.11
N GLY A 788 -28.05 28.53 -31.98
CA GLY A 788 -28.69 27.42 -31.24
C GLY A 788 -28.52 26.08 -31.96
N GLU A 789 -28.72 26.10 -33.27
CA GLU A 789 -28.65 24.94 -34.17
C GLU A 789 -29.83 23.99 -34.01
N ALA A 790 -29.73 22.85 -33.32
CA ALA A 790 -30.78 21.82 -33.33
C ALA A 790 -31.37 21.57 -31.94
N GLY A 791 -32.57 22.09 -31.68
CA GLY A 791 -33.38 21.77 -30.50
C GLY A 791 -34.27 22.93 -30.07
N ASN A 792 -34.61 23.05 -28.79
CA ASN A 792 -35.44 24.16 -28.31
C ASN A 792 -34.60 25.07 -27.42
N ASP A 793 -33.96 26.03 -28.03
CA ASP A 793 -32.84 26.74 -27.45
C ASP A 793 -33.25 28.04 -26.78
N ARG A 794 -32.38 28.53 -25.91
CA ARG A 794 -32.53 29.82 -25.23
C ARG A 794 -31.31 30.68 -25.47
N LEU A 795 -31.47 31.69 -26.32
CA LEU A 795 -30.40 32.60 -26.70
C LEU A 795 -30.63 33.97 -26.04
N PHE A 796 -29.59 34.50 -25.40
CA PHE A 796 -29.58 35.83 -24.78
C PHE A 796 -28.36 36.59 -25.30
N GLY A 797 -28.58 37.66 -26.09
CA GLY A 797 -27.51 38.51 -26.64
C GLY A 797 -26.80 39.25 -25.52
N GLY A 798 -27.50 40.19 -24.89
CA GLY A 798 -26.99 40.93 -23.74
C GLY A 798 -26.79 42.39 -24.08
N THR A 799 -25.56 42.90 -23.98
CA THR A 799 -25.24 44.27 -24.38
C THR A 799 -24.28 44.27 -25.56
N GLY A 800 -24.59 45.04 -26.60
CA GLY A 800 -23.79 45.12 -27.82
C GLY A 800 -24.66 44.77 -29.02
N HIS A 801 -24.11 44.76 -30.23
CA HIS A 801 -24.87 44.48 -31.45
C HIS A 801 -24.83 43.00 -31.79
N ASP A 802 -25.81 42.26 -31.32
CA ASP A 802 -25.77 40.80 -31.33
C ASP A 802 -26.46 40.20 -32.55
N THR A 803 -25.99 39.03 -32.98
CA THR A 803 -26.64 38.19 -33.99
C THR A 803 -26.99 36.84 -33.38
N LEU A 804 -28.29 36.53 -33.30
CA LEU A 804 -28.80 35.30 -32.75
C LEU A 804 -29.50 34.51 -33.87
N GLN A 805 -29.19 33.22 -34.02
CA GLN A 805 -29.95 32.28 -34.86
C GLN A 805 -30.42 31.10 -34.03
N GLY A 806 -31.74 30.84 -34.00
CA GLY A 806 -32.36 29.71 -33.31
C GLY A 806 -32.02 28.40 -33.98
N GLY A 807 -32.58 28.16 -35.17
CA GLY A 807 -32.27 26.98 -35.98
C GLY A 807 -33.47 26.06 -36.11
N ASP A 808 -33.30 24.77 -35.84
CA ASP A 808 -34.38 23.77 -35.87
C ASP A 808 -35.01 23.62 -34.47
N GLY A 809 -36.28 23.96 -34.29
CA GLY A 809 -37.08 23.67 -33.10
C GLY A 809 -37.76 24.93 -32.56
N ALA A 810 -38.29 24.91 -31.32
CA ALA A 810 -39.07 26.04 -30.81
C ALA A 810 -38.23 26.90 -29.85
N ASP A 811 -37.70 27.99 -30.36
CA ASP A 811 -36.63 28.76 -29.71
C ASP A 811 -37.14 29.98 -28.94
N LEU A 812 -36.37 30.38 -27.93
CA LEU A 812 -36.56 31.63 -27.19
C LEU A 812 -35.31 32.50 -27.34
N MET A 813 -35.48 33.67 -27.93
CA MET A 813 -34.38 34.59 -28.25
C MET A 813 -34.66 35.97 -27.65
N LEU A 814 -33.72 36.49 -26.86
CA LEU A 814 -33.75 37.85 -26.31
C LEU A 814 -32.49 38.61 -26.77
N GLY A 815 -32.63 39.64 -27.60
CA GLY A 815 -31.50 40.51 -27.99
C GLY A 815 -31.00 41.35 -26.81
N GLU A 816 -31.94 41.83 -26.00
CA GLU A 816 -31.72 42.67 -24.83
C GLU A 816 -31.31 44.11 -25.18
N GLY A 817 -30.02 44.42 -25.36
CA GLY A 817 -29.54 45.79 -25.43
C GLY A 817 -28.56 46.04 -26.56
N GLY A 818 -29.06 46.47 -27.71
CA GLY A 818 -28.22 46.73 -28.86
C GLY A 818 -29.01 47.07 -30.08
N ASN A 819 -28.45 46.86 -31.26
CA ASN A 819 -29.24 46.82 -32.49
C ASN A 819 -29.01 45.42 -33.02
N ASP A 820 -29.95 44.54 -32.72
CA ASP A 820 -29.73 43.10 -32.76
C ASP A 820 -30.39 42.48 -34.00
N VAL A 821 -29.85 41.35 -34.44
CA VAL A 821 -30.41 40.55 -35.53
C VAL A 821 -30.80 39.20 -34.97
N LEU A 822 -32.10 38.91 -34.94
CA LEU A 822 -32.65 37.64 -34.45
C LEU A 822 -33.30 36.90 -35.62
N ASP A 823 -32.91 35.64 -35.82
CA ASP A 823 -33.46 34.73 -36.83
C ASP A 823 -33.94 33.43 -36.18
N GLY A 824 -35.26 33.22 -36.12
CA GLY A 824 -35.88 32.07 -35.45
C GLY A 824 -35.57 30.74 -36.12
N GLY A 825 -35.64 30.67 -37.45
CA GLY A 825 -35.41 29.44 -38.20
C GLY A 825 -36.69 28.61 -38.40
N ASP A 826 -36.59 27.30 -38.23
CA ASP A 826 -37.71 26.35 -38.38
C ASP A 826 -38.31 26.04 -37.00
N GLY A 827 -39.54 26.45 -36.71
CA GLY A 827 -39.94 26.46 -35.30
C GLY A 827 -41.35 26.86 -34.95
N ASN A 828 -41.55 27.28 -33.70
CA ASN A 828 -42.63 28.21 -33.34
C ASN A 828 -41.99 29.11 -32.29
N ASP A 829 -41.35 30.17 -32.76
CA ASP A 829 -40.28 30.80 -32.01
C ASP A 829 -40.79 32.02 -31.25
N THR A 830 -40.07 32.41 -30.21
CA THR A 830 -40.34 33.64 -29.46
C THR A 830 -39.11 34.52 -29.49
N LEU A 831 -39.21 35.62 -30.24
CA LEU A 831 -38.15 36.61 -30.41
C LEU A 831 -38.54 37.91 -29.70
N ASP A 832 -37.63 38.47 -28.90
CA ASP A 832 -37.74 39.79 -28.26
C ASP A 832 -36.46 40.59 -28.57
N GLY A 833 -36.57 41.63 -29.39
CA GLY A 833 -35.43 42.48 -29.80
C GLY A 833 -34.84 43.18 -28.59
N GLY A 834 -35.69 43.82 -27.80
CA GLY A 834 -35.28 44.50 -26.58
C GLY A 834 -35.22 46.00 -26.81
N TRP A 835 -34.08 46.63 -26.50
CA TRP A 835 -33.89 48.07 -26.64
C TRP A 835 -33.14 48.40 -27.92
N ASN A 836 -33.44 49.56 -28.50
CA ASN A 836 -32.91 50.14 -29.75
C ASN A 836 -33.44 49.45 -31.02
N ASP A 837 -32.80 49.69 -32.18
CA ASP A 837 -33.40 49.40 -33.48
C ASP A 837 -33.03 47.98 -33.93
N ASP A 838 -33.98 47.04 -33.88
CA ASP A 838 -33.72 45.61 -34.09
C ASP A 838 -34.29 45.04 -35.41
N LEU A 839 -33.73 43.92 -35.87
CA LEU A 839 -34.23 43.10 -36.99
C LEU A 839 -34.62 41.71 -36.48
N LEU A 840 -35.92 41.38 -36.57
CA LEU A 840 -36.47 40.09 -36.17
C LEU A 840 -37.01 39.35 -37.40
N LEU A 841 -36.51 38.14 -37.63
CA LEU A 841 -36.94 37.20 -38.66
C LEU A 841 -37.53 35.97 -37.95
N GLY A 842 -38.84 35.73 -38.09
CA GLY A 842 -39.52 34.59 -37.47
C GLY A 842 -39.12 33.27 -38.12
N GLY A 843 -39.21 33.21 -39.46
CA GLY A 843 -38.78 32.04 -40.22
C GLY A 843 -39.98 31.17 -40.58
N ALA A 844 -39.93 29.88 -40.28
CA ALA A 844 -40.99 28.92 -40.58
C ALA A 844 -41.69 28.45 -39.32
N GLY A 845 -42.95 28.82 -39.13
CA GLY A 845 -43.74 28.32 -38.01
C GLY A 845 -44.86 29.26 -37.62
N ASN A 846 -45.26 29.25 -36.34
CA ASN A 846 -46.19 30.25 -35.83
C ASN A 846 -45.45 31.03 -34.75
N ASP A 847 -44.83 32.11 -35.17
CA ASP A 847 -43.81 32.77 -34.38
C ASP A 847 -44.39 33.95 -33.61
N ARG A 848 -43.70 34.34 -32.54
CA ARG A 848 -44.05 35.49 -31.71
C ARG A 848 -42.88 36.45 -31.68
N LEU A 849 -43.03 37.59 -32.33
CA LEU A 849 -42.01 38.62 -32.44
C LEU A 849 -42.40 39.84 -31.61
N LEU A 850 -41.48 40.34 -30.79
CA LEU A 850 -41.59 41.59 -30.04
C LEU A 850 -40.39 42.49 -30.40
N GLY A 851 -40.63 43.66 -30.99
CA GLY A 851 -39.57 44.64 -31.26
C GLY A 851 -39.05 45.25 -29.96
N GLY A 852 -39.89 46.03 -29.29
CA GLY A 852 -39.56 46.67 -28.02
C GLY A 852 -39.49 48.19 -28.16
N PRO A 853 -38.69 48.91 -27.36
CA PRO A 853 -38.42 50.32 -27.61
C PRO A 853 -37.34 50.49 -28.69
N GLY A 854 -37.70 51.03 -29.84
CA GLY A 854 -36.85 50.96 -31.03
C GLY A 854 -37.58 51.35 -32.30
N ASN A 855 -36.88 51.52 -33.42
CA ASN A 855 -37.51 51.47 -34.73
C ASN A 855 -37.21 50.10 -35.34
N ASP A 856 -38.10 49.16 -35.10
CA ASP A 856 -37.81 47.75 -35.33
C ASP A 856 -38.30 47.29 -36.70
N THR A 857 -37.65 46.28 -37.26
CA THR A 857 -38.07 45.59 -38.48
C THR A 857 -38.45 44.15 -38.16
N LEU A 858 -39.72 43.80 -38.34
CA LEU A 858 -40.26 42.48 -38.03
C LEU A 858 -40.70 41.78 -39.32
N VAL A 859 -40.23 40.57 -39.53
CA VAL A 859 -40.57 39.70 -40.67
C VAL A 859 -41.09 38.37 -40.10
N GLY A 860 -42.37 38.08 -40.27
CA GLY A 860 -42.98 36.83 -39.76
C GLY A 860 -42.42 35.60 -40.47
N GLY A 861 -42.63 35.53 -41.79
CA GLY A 861 -42.21 34.40 -42.60
C GLY A 861 -43.38 33.44 -42.84
N THR A 862 -43.10 32.14 -42.91
CA THR A 862 -44.16 31.19 -43.24
C THR A 862 -44.93 30.75 -42.01
N GLY A 863 -46.24 30.95 -42.03
CA GLY A 863 -47.17 30.35 -41.08
C GLY A 863 -48.09 31.42 -40.49
N ALA A 864 -48.49 31.31 -39.22
CA ALA A 864 -49.43 32.27 -38.60
C ALA A 864 -48.76 33.01 -37.44
N ASP A 865 -48.15 34.14 -37.76
CA ASP A 865 -47.24 34.82 -36.84
C ASP A 865 -47.94 35.91 -36.03
N ARG A 866 -47.38 36.24 -34.87
CA ARG A 866 -47.87 37.28 -33.98
C ARG A 866 -46.77 38.30 -33.70
N MET A 867 -46.94 39.51 -34.22
CA MET A 867 -45.97 40.60 -34.14
C MET A 867 -46.43 41.76 -33.24
N THR A 868 -45.54 42.25 -32.40
CA THR A 868 -45.71 43.45 -31.55
C THR A 868 -44.53 44.38 -31.83
N GLY A 869 -44.79 45.58 -32.34
CA GLY A 869 -43.72 46.55 -32.66
C GLY A 869 -43.15 47.18 -31.39
N GLY A 870 -44.02 47.77 -30.56
CA GLY A 870 -43.62 48.45 -29.34
C GLY A 870 -43.57 49.97 -29.47
N ASP A 871 -42.57 50.59 -28.84
CA ASP A 871 -42.41 52.04 -28.79
C ASP A 871 -41.43 52.49 -29.89
N GLY A 872 -41.91 53.11 -30.96
CA GLY A 872 -41.07 53.78 -31.95
C GLY A 872 -41.71 53.74 -33.33
N ALA A 873 -40.94 53.72 -34.40
CA ALA A 873 -41.46 53.71 -35.78
C ALA A 873 -41.11 52.41 -36.49
N ASP A 874 -41.99 51.43 -36.34
CA ASP A 874 -41.70 50.04 -36.71
C ASP A 874 -42.12 49.70 -38.14
N VAL A 875 -41.46 48.70 -38.73
CA VAL A 875 -41.71 48.19 -40.07
C VAL A 875 -42.04 46.70 -40.01
N PHE A 876 -43.25 46.33 -40.41
CA PHE A 876 -43.68 44.95 -40.57
C PHE A 876 -43.55 44.55 -42.05
N VAL A 877 -42.69 43.59 -42.37
CA VAL A 877 -42.36 43.21 -43.77
C VAL A 877 -43.07 41.90 -44.12
N PHE A 878 -43.63 41.85 -45.34
CA PHE A 878 -44.33 40.69 -45.87
C PHE A 878 -43.79 40.33 -47.27
N GLU A 879 -43.26 39.11 -47.43
CA GLU A 879 -42.63 38.61 -48.67
C GLU A 879 -43.15 37.20 -49.04
N PRO A 880 -43.55 36.92 -50.30
CA PRO A 880 -43.98 35.58 -50.72
C PRO A 880 -42.81 34.60 -50.91
N PRO A 881 -42.99 33.31 -50.56
CA PRO A 881 -44.15 32.76 -49.87
C PRO A 881 -44.09 33.08 -48.38
N ASP A 882 -45.13 33.76 -47.89
CA ASP A 882 -45.32 34.17 -46.49
C ASP A 882 -46.24 33.09 -45.86
N SER A 883 -47.43 33.44 -45.40
CA SER A 883 -48.46 32.48 -45.00
C SER A 883 -49.16 31.78 -46.20
N PRO A 884 -49.38 30.45 -46.17
CA PRO A 884 -50.32 29.79 -47.09
C PRO A 884 -51.78 30.20 -46.76
N PRO A 885 -52.72 30.12 -47.74
CA PRO A 885 -54.11 30.51 -47.53
C PRO A 885 -54.76 29.82 -46.31
N GLY A 886 -55.00 30.58 -45.23
CA GLY A 886 -55.65 30.10 -43.99
C GLY A 886 -54.79 30.15 -42.72
N ALA A 887 -53.51 30.43 -42.83
CA ALA A 887 -52.67 30.95 -41.75
C ALA A 887 -52.63 32.48 -41.91
N GLU A 888 -52.99 33.24 -40.87
CA GLU A 888 -53.06 34.71 -40.94
C GLU A 888 -52.18 35.29 -39.85
N ASP A 889 -51.27 36.18 -40.24
CA ASP A 889 -50.44 36.90 -39.28
C ASP A 889 -51.25 37.96 -38.54
N ALA A 890 -50.82 38.29 -37.33
CA ALA A 890 -51.47 39.25 -36.45
C ALA A 890 -50.48 40.30 -35.92
N ILE A 891 -50.74 41.58 -36.22
CA ILE A 891 -50.06 42.71 -35.59
C ILE A 891 -50.91 43.25 -34.43
N THR A 892 -50.28 43.38 -33.27
CA THR A 892 -50.99 43.54 -31.99
C THR A 892 -51.11 45.00 -31.51
N ASP A 893 -50.26 45.90 -32.01
CA ASP A 893 -50.13 47.27 -31.52
C ASP A 893 -49.84 48.35 -32.59
N PHE A 894 -50.12 48.04 -33.86
CA PHE A 894 -49.91 48.95 -34.99
C PHE A 894 -50.43 50.39 -34.75
N THR A 895 -49.54 51.37 -34.82
CA THR A 895 -49.76 52.81 -34.64
C THR A 895 -49.76 53.56 -35.99
N PRO A 896 -50.94 53.96 -36.50
CA PRO A 896 -51.03 54.63 -37.81
C PRO A 896 -50.25 55.93 -37.90
N GLY A 897 -49.57 56.14 -39.04
CA GLY A 897 -48.74 57.30 -39.32
C GLY A 897 -47.37 57.31 -38.64
N VAL A 898 -47.07 56.28 -37.83
CA VAL A 898 -45.77 56.03 -37.22
C VAL A 898 -45.22 54.74 -37.80
N ASP A 899 -45.93 53.63 -37.58
CA ASP A 899 -45.54 52.31 -38.07
C ASP A 899 -45.92 52.13 -39.55
N ARG A 900 -45.27 51.17 -40.21
CA ARG A 900 -45.48 50.88 -41.64
C ARG A 900 -45.54 49.38 -41.91
N MET A 901 -46.39 48.99 -42.86
CA MET A 901 -46.36 47.65 -43.45
C MET A 901 -45.66 47.70 -44.82
N GLN A 902 -44.64 46.88 -45.01
CA GLN A 902 -43.84 46.82 -46.22
C GLN A 902 -44.20 45.60 -47.08
N PHE A 903 -44.57 45.88 -48.33
CA PHE A 903 -44.85 44.91 -49.39
C PHE A 903 -43.97 45.16 -50.62
N ALA A 904 -42.81 45.78 -50.40
CA ALA A 904 -41.93 46.25 -51.47
C ALA A 904 -41.49 45.07 -52.36
N GLY A 905 -41.73 45.19 -53.66
CA GLY A 905 -41.38 44.14 -54.64
C GLY A 905 -42.55 43.28 -55.11
N LEU A 906 -43.73 43.40 -54.49
CA LEU A 906 -44.94 42.63 -54.86
C LEU A 906 -45.79 43.31 -55.94
N GLY A 907 -45.52 44.58 -56.26
CA GLY A 907 -46.22 45.30 -57.34
C GLY A 907 -47.69 45.58 -57.01
N LEU A 908 -48.01 45.80 -55.74
CA LEU A 908 -49.38 45.99 -55.27
C LEU A 908 -49.91 47.40 -55.56
N ALA A 909 -51.18 47.47 -55.98
CA ALA A 909 -51.94 48.70 -56.11
C ALA A 909 -53.00 48.78 -54.99
N PRO A 910 -52.99 49.83 -54.14
CA PRO A 910 -53.97 49.97 -53.07
C PRO A 910 -55.33 50.36 -53.65
N ILE A 911 -56.37 49.58 -53.33
CA ILE A 911 -57.78 49.82 -53.73
C ILE A 911 -58.67 50.25 -52.55
N GLY A 912 -58.10 50.43 -51.36
CA GLY A 912 -58.83 50.81 -50.14
C GLY A 912 -59.76 49.71 -49.65
N GLY A 913 -60.99 50.05 -49.28
CA GLY A 913 -62.01 49.08 -48.85
C GLY A 913 -62.85 48.45 -49.98
N ASN A 914 -62.43 48.60 -51.24
CA ASN A 914 -63.14 48.00 -52.38
C ASN A 914 -62.88 46.49 -52.47
N ALA A 915 -63.82 45.75 -53.07
CA ALA A 915 -63.60 44.33 -53.38
C ALA A 915 -62.60 44.16 -54.53
N PHE A 916 -61.86 43.04 -54.55
CA PHE A 916 -60.93 42.70 -55.63
C PHE A 916 -61.65 42.67 -56.98
N SER A 917 -61.00 43.23 -58.00
CA SER A 917 -61.53 43.34 -59.36
C SER A 917 -61.21 42.13 -60.24
N GLY A 918 -60.35 41.23 -59.75
CA GLY A 918 -59.73 40.14 -60.53
C GLY A 918 -58.53 40.63 -61.35
N THR A 919 -57.87 41.70 -60.90
CA THR A 919 -56.59 42.17 -61.45
C THR A 919 -55.50 41.76 -60.46
N ALA A 920 -54.46 41.08 -60.94
CA ALA A 920 -53.33 40.70 -60.10
C ALA A 920 -52.64 41.92 -59.48
N GLY A 921 -52.19 41.77 -58.22
CA GLY A 921 -51.48 42.79 -57.48
C GLY A 921 -52.39 43.87 -56.88
N GLU A 922 -53.52 43.51 -56.28
CA GLU A 922 -54.41 44.43 -55.58
C GLU A 922 -54.26 44.30 -54.05
N LEU A 923 -54.13 45.43 -53.34
CA LEU A 923 -54.09 45.50 -51.87
C LEU A 923 -55.34 46.21 -51.33
N ARG A 924 -56.03 45.61 -50.38
CA ARG A 924 -57.23 46.19 -49.74
C ARG A 924 -57.16 46.10 -48.22
N TRP A 925 -57.97 46.91 -47.53
CA TRP A 925 -58.15 46.82 -46.09
C TRP A 925 -59.62 47.02 -45.69
N SER A 926 -60.11 46.18 -44.78
CA SER A 926 -61.51 46.16 -44.37
C SER A 926 -61.70 45.78 -42.91
N LEU A 927 -62.93 45.91 -42.39
CA LEU A 927 -63.28 45.44 -41.04
C LEU A 927 -63.93 44.06 -41.12
N ARG A 928 -63.32 43.07 -40.46
CA ARG A 928 -63.84 41.71 -40.33
C ARG A 928 -63.93 41.35 -38.86
N GLY A 929 -65.14 41.08 -38.37
CA GLY A 929 -65.34 40.66 -36.97
C GLY A 929 -64.98 41.71 -35.91
N GLY A 930 -64.83 42.98 -36.27
CA GLY A 930 -64.42 44.06 -35.36
C GLY A 930 -62.92 44.34 -35.35
N LEU A 931 -62.14 43.62 -36.16
CA LEU A 931 -60.71 43.82 -36.38
C LEU A 931 -60.47 44.38 -37.79
N THR A 932 -59.39 45.16 -37.96
CA THR A 932 -58.97 45.60 -39.29
C THR A 932 -58.17 44.46 -39.93
N VAL A 933 -58.45 44.16 -41.19
CA VAL A 933 -57.76 43.12 -41.97
C VAL A 933 -57.20 43.75 -43.23
N VAL A 934 -55.93 43.49 -43.52
CA VAL A 934 -55.24 43.87 -44.75
C VAL A 934 -55.12 42.62 -45.61
N GLU A 935 -55.56 42.68 -46.86
CA GLU A 935 -55.64 41.52 -47.76
C GLU A 935 -55.02 41.87 -49.12
N ALA A 936 -54.23 40.98 -49.71
CA ALA A 936 -53.64 41.14 -51.04
C ALA A 936 -54.02 39.99 -51.99
N ASP A 937 -54.44 40.32 -53.20
CA ASP A 937 -54.67 39.39 -54.32
C ASP A 937 -53.48 39.48 -55.28
N LEU A 938 -52.59 38.47 -55.24
CA LEU A 938 -51.33 38.43 -55.97
C LEU A 938 -51.50 37.83 -57.37
N ASP A 939 -52.41 36.87 -57.57
CA ASP A 939 -52.57 36.14 -58.83
C ASP A 939 -53.74 36.62 -59.72
N GLY A 940 -54.62 37.46 -59.18
CA GLY A 940 -55.76 38.07 -59.86
C GLY A 940 -56.99 37.17 -59.95
N ASP A 941 -57.09 36.11 -59.15
CA ASP A 941 -58.28 35.24 -59.12
C ASP A 941 -59.46 35.83 -58.33
N GLY A 942 -59.24 36.95 -57.63
CA GLY A 942 -60.22 37.67 -56.81
C GLY A 942 -60.34 37.16 -55.38
N ILE A 943 -59.43 36.29 -54.94
CA ILE A 943 -59.28 35.77 -53.57
C ILE A 943 -57.99 36.37 -52.98
N ALA A 944 -57.97 36.57 -51.66
CA ALA A 944 -56.75 37.01 -50.99
C ALA A 944 -55.74 35.85 -50.93
N ASP A 945 -54.52 36.10 -51.40
CA ASP A 945 -53.38 35.22 -51.25
C ASP A 945 -52.64 35.46 -49.91
N LEU A 946 -52.66 36.71 -49.43
CA LEU A 946 -52.10 37.14 -48.15
C LEU A 946 -53.17 37.87 -47.34
N SER A 947 -53.24 37.60 -46.04
CA SER A 947 -54.23 38.19 -45.11
C SER A 947 -53.60 38.44 -43.74
N ILE A 948 -53.62 39.70 -43.29
CA ILE A 948 -52.99 40.17 -42.06
C ILE A 948 -54.05 40.80 -41.16
N LEU A 949 -54.05 40.44 -39.89
CA LEU A 949 -54.97 40.90 -38.87
C LEU A 949 -54.36 41.99 -37.99
N LEU A 950 -55.08 43.09 -37.76
CA LEU A 950 -54.68 44.14 -36.82
C LEU A 950 -55.62 44.14 -35.61
N GLU A 951 -55.10 43.79 -34.43
CA GLU A 951 -55.92 43.54 -33.24
C GLU A 951 -56.56 44.79 -32.62
N GLN A 952 -55.99 45.98 -32.86
CA GLN A 952 -56.52 47.24 -32.33
C GLN A 952 -57.55 47.92 -33.24
N ALA A 953 -57.86 47.32 -34.39
CA ALA A 953 -58.75 47.87 -35.42
C ALA A 953 -58.43 49.34 -35.82
N PRO A 954 -57.17 49.66 -36.18
CA PRO A 954 -56.78 51.01 -36.57
C PRO A 954 -57.45 51.46 -37.88
N ILE A 955 -57.50 52.79 -38.08
CA ILE A 955 -57.91 53.40 -39.35
C ILE A 955 -56.67 53.64 -40.21
N LEU A 956 -56.56 52.89 -41.32
CA LEU A 956 -55.40 52.94 -42.23
C LEU A 956 -55.60 53.91 -43.40
N SER A 957 -54.47 54.34 -43.96
CA SER A 957 -54.31 55.19 -45.15
C SER A 957 -53.20 54.65 -46.06
N GLU A 958 -53.08 55.18 -47.29
CA GLU A 958 -51.99 54.78 -48.20
C GLU A 958 -50.58 55.07 -47.65
N ALA A 959 -50.44 55.99 -46.68
CA ALA A 959 -49.14 56.36 -46.12
C ALA A 959 -48.57 55.32 -45.13
N ASP A 960 -49.43 54.42 -44.64
CA ASP A 960 -49.11 53.33 -43.71
C ASP A 960 -48.49 52.12 -44.43
N PHE A 961 -48.37 52.19 -45.76
CA PHE A 961 -47.84 51.13 -46.61
C PHE A 961 -46.57 51.58 -47.35
N ILE A 962 -45.61 50.66 -47.50
CA ILE A 962 -44.45 50.77 -48.40
C ILE A 962 -44.67 49.76 -49.53
N LEU A 963 -44.92 50.23 -50.75
CA LEU A 963 -45.36 49.42 -51.91
C LEU A 963 -44.34 49.38 -53.06
#